data_AF-A0A1V9YIW9-F1
#
_entry.id   AF-A0A1V9YIW9-F1
#
_cell.length_a   1.000
_cell.length_b   1.000
_cell.length_c   1.000
_cell.angle_alpha   90.00
_cell.angle_beta   90.00
_cell.angle_gamma   90.00
#
_symmetry.space_group_name_H-M   'P 1'
#
loop_
_entity.id
_entity.type
_entity.pdbx_description
1 polymer ?
#
loop_
_entity_poly.entity_id
_entity_poly.type
_entity_poly.pdbx_seq_one_letter_code
_entity_poly.pdbx_strand_id
1 'polypeptide(L)'
;MAPWIFTQYCYLDFNRTWSMAYSARRQMRCQSMLTNGAVFLESVLRNIDWGDWTTCWGDAFAIAFGNELQTTSQGQAWLHEVATAGLSLANEATYWRAHGIQSFDVQWQNYKRIGAINSYSITNAYGVTYPMTLVSFNGTYRFESQTTFKMYWSLANDLTAVMNNASGIGGTSLLRGSSHFAFANTTMQAVLTTNLTIMAPLANGLALVQSLLGPFGVVDMFYIRVPSSLLSLTRDVIDLARRGMGDDVDAQALYTSIVPNAVSCPIPKHWLEANLQTYGSNPLCPEYLASKPLQACFSDLVSFDLACLPGVPMPSRVTATQQFYLVAAILAGVNTMDPIDYRSICAFDISYIEACSVYLNQTVTFIRTYMPTANSTFANAVARINTEIGALNIEFMVYTKVNGSLALLHTAVLDPAVPAFSFFGWTYLYGWIAGFREVVSFTGDHGSLTLLTDEAPPLTQAVQSWQMATNFAQYCQSGVWYVTCMMLSVALLVSGYIVAIGGHFEGLNMLELSRVGGIVWVGRPLLFLRSLTALCLLSTGSLELVYSGYISRFAAPRTPWYKVALAAGETTWLVSVANDISLIVTKEHAALFVTPNSLIVWFVVAILSAVVPVAATSTIDLSCAVVEMDLQVKCTSGGIAIGDFGRLVLLHCVVIGCNVASFLITKRRVRRLAPCRINSLIMSSGAKYLFLHTTRFIDGVYYIDRASAALTGILTYRYNDQVYALDIKLWRLIVSPVHDLDVPEWPGTQAELAATYALVD
;
A
#
# COMPACT_ATOMS: atom_id res chain seq x y z
N MET A 1 -10.25 -0.22 28.17
CA MET A 1 -9.78 0.91 27.32
C MET A 1 -10.88 1.92 26.99
N ALA A 2 -12.16 1.54 27.02
CA ALA A 2 -13.31 2.39 26.71
C ALA A 2 -13.32 3.82 27.31
N PRO A 3 -12.92 4.07 28.58
CA PRO A 3 -12.92 5.44 29.13
C PRO A 3 -11.90 6.38 28.49
N TRP A 4 -10.93 5.83 27.75
CA TRP A 4 -9.93 6.58 26.99
C TRP A 4 -10.37 6.90 25.55
N ILE A 5 -11.60 6.56 25.15
CA ILE A 5 -12.21 7.09 23.91
C ILE A 5 -12.40 8.59 24.12
N PHE A 6 -11.73 9.41 23.30
CA PHE A 6 -11.67 10.84 23.54
C PHE A 6 -12.94 11.56 23.09
N THR A 7 -13.92 11.66 23.98
CA THR A 7 -15.16 12.40 23.76
C THR A 7 -15.68 12.98 25.07
N GLN A 8 -16.24 14.19 25.03
CA GLN A 8 -16.95 14.78 26.16
C GLN A 8 -18.40 14.29 26.12
N TYR A 9 -18.71 13.30 26.97
CA TYR A 9 -20.06 12.75 27.03
C TYR A 9 -21.06 13.79 27.53
N CYS A 10 -22.14 13.93 26.77
CA CYS A 10 -23.24 14.85 27.03
C CYS A 10 -24.38 14.17 27.79
N TYR A 11 -24.60 12.90 27.49
CA TYR A 11 -25.71 12.11 28.03
C TYR A 11 -25.22 10.70 28.37
N LEU A 12 -25.82 10.11 29.39
CA LEU A 12 -25.55 8.72 29.74
C LEU A 12 -26.27 7.78 28.77
N ASP A 13 -27.52 8.08 28.42
CA ASP A 13 -28.43 7.23 27.66
C ASP A 13 -28.92 7.88 26.35
N PHE A 14 -29.32 7.07 25.37
CA PHE A 14 -29.86 7.56 24.10
C PHE A 14 -31.19 8.31 24.24
N ASN A 15 -31.97 8.02 25.29
CA ASN A 15 -33.20 8.76 25.59
C ASN A 15 -32.94 10.15 26.19
N ARG A 16 -31.69 10.48 26.52
CA ARG A 16 -31.27 11.76 27.13
C ARG A 16 -31.92 11.99 28.50
N THR A 17 -32.24 10.91 29.20
CA THR A 17 -32.80 10.95 30.55
C THR A 17 -31.79 11.54 31.53
N TRP A 18 -30.52 11.14 31.42
CA TRP A 18 -29.46 11.59 32.33
C TRP A 18 -28.42 12.42 31.58
N SER A 19 -28.32 13.69 31.96
CA SER A 19 -27.34 14.65 31.43
C SER A 19 -26.01 14.59 32.19
N MET A 20 -24.89 14.74 31.48
CA MET A 20 -23.53 14.53 32.01
C MET A 20 -22.56 15.71 31.83
N ALA A 21 -22.87 16.70 30.99
CA ALA A 21 -21.90 17.77 30.71
C ALA A 21 -21.52 18.55 32.00
N TYR A 22 -20.27 18.99 32.13
CA TYR A 22 -19.82 19.66 33.36
C TYR A 22 -20.48 21.03 33.58
N SER A 23 -20.64 21.83 32.53
CA SER A 23 -21.28 23.15 32.59
C SER A 23 -22.65 23.15 31.91
N ALA A 24 -23.53 24.05 32.36
CA ALA A 24 -24.84 24.24 31.74
C ALA A 24 -24.73 24.71 30.27
N ARG A 25 -23.73 25.54 29.96
CA ARG A 25 -23.47 26.00 28.59
C ARG A 25 -22.99 24.87 27.68
N ARG A 26 -22.11 23.99 28.16
CA ARG A 26 -21.75 22.77 27.44
C ARG A 26 -22.96 21.88 27.20
N GLN A 27 -23.83 21.71 28.19
CA GLN A 27 -25.07 20.93 28.03
C GLN A 27 -25.99 21.52 26.95
N MET A 28 -26.09 22.84 26.83
CA MET A 28 -26.82 23.48 25.73
C MET A 28 -26.16 23.20 24.37
N ARG A 29 -24.82 23.27 24.28
CA ARG A 29 -24.10 22.88 23.05
C ARG A 29 -24.36 21.42 22.66
N CYS A 30 -24.52 20.50 23.61
CA CYS A 30 -24.81 19.10 23.33
C CYS A 30 -26.09 18.90 22.49
N GLN A 31 -27.03 19.85 22.51
CA GLN A 31 -28.28 19.75 21.73
C GLN A 31 -28.05 19.81 20.21
N SER A 32 -26.94 20.43 19.75
CA SER A 32 -26.57 20.42 18.33
C SER A 32 -25.76 19.18 17.91
N MET A 33 -25.41 18.30 18.86
CA MET A 33 -24.52 17.14 18.64
C MET A 33 -25.26 15.80 18.74
N LEU A 34 -26.59 15.81 18.77
CA LEU A 34 -27.41 14.61 19.04
C LEU A 34 -27.32 13.52 17.96
N THR A 35 -26.89 13.88 16.75
CA THR A 35 -26.67 12.92 15.65
C THR A 35 -25.37 12.14 15.80
N ASN A 36 -24.45 12.55 16.67
CA ASN A 36 -23.18 11.90 16.92
C ASN A 36 -23.27 10.96 18.13
N GLY A 37 -23.16 9.66 17.90
CA GLY A 37 -23.21 8.62 18.94
C GLY A 37 -22.13 8.76 20.02
N ALA A 38 -21.00 9.40 19.70
CA ALA A 38 -19.89 9.58 20.63
C ALA A 38 -20.22 10.49 21.82
N VAL A 39 -21.31 11.27 21.78
CA VAL A 39 -21.72 12.10 22.92
C VAL A 39 -22.57 11.33 23.95
N PHE A 40 -22.92 10.08 23.65
CA PHE A 40 -23.73 9.21 24.51
C PHE A 40 -22.88 8.09 25.08
N LEU A 41 -22.80 7.97 26.41
CA LEU A 41 -21.99 6.93 27.03
C LEU A 41 -22.58 5.52 26.79
N GLU A 42 -23.91 5.39 26.66
CA GLU A 42 -24.61 4.16 26.28
C GLU A 42 -24.04 3.53 25.01
N SER A 43 -23.66 4.33 24.00
CA SER A 43 -23.08 3.81 22.75
C SER A 43 -21.87 2.91 23.00
N VAL A 44 -21.02 3.29 23.95
CA VAL A 44 -19.80 2.55 24.31
C VAL A 44 -20.14 1.40 25.25
N LEU A 45 -20.93 1.65 26.28
CA LEU A 45 -21.25 0.65 27.31
C LEU A 45 -22.03 -0.56 26.77
N ARG A 46 -22.82 -0.40 25.69
CA ARG A 46 -23.51 -1.51 25.02
C ARG A 46 -22.57 -2.39 24.18
N ASN A 47 -21.38 -1.90 23.85
CA ASN A 47 -20.46 -2.51 22.87
C ASN A 47 -19.11 -2.89 23.49
N ILE A 48 -19.09 -3.16 24.80
CA ILE A 48 -17.90 -3.59 25.55
C ILE A 48 -18.17 -4.89 26.30
N ASP A 49 -17.11 -5.61 26.64
CA ASP A 49 -17.20 -6.73 27.57
C ASP A 49 -17.39 -6.20 29.00
N TRP A 50 -18.53 -6.54 29.61
CA TRP A 50 -18.87 -6.07 30.95
C TRP A 50 -18.06 -6.75 32.07
N GLY A 51 -17.50 -7.94 31.83
CA GLY A 51 -16.61 -8.61 32.78
C GLY A 51 -15.28 -7.89 32.90
N ASP A 52 -14.68 -7.53 31.76
CA ASP A 52 -13.45 -6.71 31.71
C ASP A 52 -13.72 -5.29 32.24
N TRP A 53 -14.86 -4.70 31.85
CA TRP A 53 -15.26 -3.37 32.32
C TRP A 53 -15.38 -3.30 33.83
N THR A 54 -16.12 -4.24 34.43
CA THR A 54 -16.34 -4.27 35.89
C THR A 54 -15.02 -4.48 36.63
N THR A 55 -14.13 -5.33 36.11
CA THR A 55 -12.80 -5.57 36.69
C THR A 55 -11.93 -4.31 36.69
N CYS A 56 -11.92 -3.53 35.61
CA CYS A 56 -11.03 -2.37 35.48
C CYS A 56 -11.63 -1.06 35.99
N TRP A 57 -12.95 -0.87 35.88
CA TRP A 57 -13.63 0.42 36.08
C TRP A 57 -14.91 0.32 36.94
N GLY A 58 -15.26 -0.87 37.45
CA GLY A 58 -16.52 -1.10 38.16
C GLY A 58 -16.74 -0.18 39.35
N ASP A 59 -15.75 -0.04 40.24
CA ASP A 59 -15.85 0.83 41.42
C ASP A 59 -16.03 2.30 41.04
N ALA A 60 -15.22 2.78 40.09
CA ALA A 60 -15.30 4.15 39.61
C ALA A 60 -16.62 4.44 38.89
N PHE A 61 -17.12 3.48 38.09
CA PHE A 61 -18.42 3.56 37.43
C PHE A 61 -19.58 3.55 38.44
N ALA A 62 -19.47 2.74 39.50
CA ALA A 62 -20.46 2.71 40.57
C ALA A 62 -20.57 4.06 41.27
N ILE A 63 -19.43 4.69 41.61
CA ILE A 63 -19.41 6.03 42.23
C ILE A 63 -19.93 7.10 41.25
N ALA A 64 -19.42 7.12 40.02
CA ALA A 64 -19.73 8.15 39.04
C ALA A 64 -21.20 8.12 38.57
N PHE A 65 -21.79 6.91 38.45
CA PHE A 65 -23.10 6.72 37.82
C PHE A 65 -23.98 5.72 38.59
N GLY A 66 -23.44 4.54 38.90
CA GLY A 66 -24.22 3.39 39.38
C GLY A 66 -25.03 3.68 40.65
N ASN A 67 -24.44 4.32 41.65
CA ASN A 67 -25.08 4.63 42.93
C ASN A 67 -26.32 5.52 42.75
N GLU A 68 -26.25 6.52 41.86
CA GLU A 68 -27.38 7.39 41.54
C GLU A 68 -28.46 6.62 40.77
N LEU A 69 -28.06 5.81 39.77
CA LEU A 69 -29.00 5.05 38.95
C LEU A 69 -29.76 3.99 39.75
N GLN A 70 -29.14 3.42 40.79
CA GLN A 70 -29.80 2.46 41.68
C GLN A 70 -30.95 3.08 42.50
N THR A 71 -31.00 4.41 42.64
CA THR A 71 -32.08 5.07 43.40
C THR A 71 -33.44 5.06 42.69
N THR A 72 -33.46 4.82 41.37
CA THR A 72 -34.68 4.85 40.55
C THR A 72 -34.91 3.52 39.84
N SER A 73 -36.17 3.14 39.63
CA SER A 73 -36.53 1.92 38.89
C SER A 73 -36.07 1.99 37.42
N GLN A 74 -36.12 3.18 36.82
CA GLN A 74 -35.65 3.42 35.45
C GLN A 74 -34.13 3.21 35.33
N GLY A 75 -33.34 3.72 36.29
CA GLY A 75 -31.89 3.56 36.29
C GLY A 75 -31.46 2.10 36.52
N GLN A 76 -32.13 1.37 37.41
CA GLN A 76 -31.89 -0.07 37.60
C GLN A 76 -32.18 -0.88 36.33
N ALA A 77 -33.27 -0.57 35.62
CA ALA A 77 -33.61 -1.23 34.37
C ALA A 77 -32.58 -0.95 33.27
N TRP A 78 -32.15 0.31 33.12
CA TRP A 78 -31.13 0.69 32.14
C TRP A 78 -29.77 0.05 32.42
N LEU A 79 -29.33 -0.01 33.68
CA LEU A 79 -28.10 -0.71 34.08
C LEU A 79 -28.13 -2.19 33.68
N HIS A 80 -29.27 -2.86 33.90
CA HIS A 80 -29.43 -4.25 33.49
C HIS A 80 -29.44 -4.41 31.96
N GLU A 81 -30.13 -3.51 31.25
CA GLU A 81 -30.22 -3.55 29.79
C GLU A 81 -28.83 -3.38 29.14
N VAL A 82 -28.08 -2.36 29.53
CA VAL A 82 -26.77 -2.07 28.94
C VAL A 82 -25.75 -3.16 29.29
N ALA A 83 -25.81 -3.72 30.52
CA ALA A 83 -24.94 -4.81 30.93
C ALA A 83 -25.22 -6.16 30.22
N THR A 84 -26.45 -6.34 29.72
CA THR A 84 -26.87 -7.56 29.02
C THR A 84 -27.05 -7.37 27.51
N ALA A 85 -26.73 -6.18 27.00
CA ALA A 85 -26.82 -5.87 25.59
C ALA A 85 -25.88 -6.78 24.78
N GLY A 86 -26.46 -7.59 23.90
CA GLY A 86 -25.76 -8.57 23.07
C GLY A 86 -26.35 -8.66 21.67
N LEU A 87 -26.70 -7.51 21.09
CA LEU A 87 -27.30 -7.45 19.76
C LEU A 87 -26.26 -7.77 18.67
N SER A 88 -26.73 -8.32 17.55
CA SER A 88 -25.91 -8.39 16.34
C SER A 88 -25.60 -6.99 15.82
N LEU A 89 -24.49 -6.82 15.09
CA LEU A 89 -24.08 -5.52 14.54
C LEU A 89 -25.19 -4.82 13.72
N ALA A 90 -25.98 -5.59 12.97
CA ALA A 90 -27.08 -5.05 12.16
C ALA A 90 -28.23 -4.51 13.04
N ASN A 91 -28.55 -5.21 14.12
CA ASN A 91 -29.60 -4.79 15.06
C ASN A 91 -29.14 -3.61 15.90
N GLU A 92 -27.89 -3.60 16.35
CA GLU A 92 -27.30 -2.46 17.08
C GLU A 92 -27.29 -1.19 16.22
N ALA A 93 -26.85 -1.29 14.96
CA ALA A 93 -26.90 -0.17 14.02
C ALA A 93 -28.34 0.31 13.75
N THR A 94 -29.32 -0.59 13.78
CA THR A 94 -30.74 -0.22 13.63
C THR A 94 -31.26 0.50 14.87
N TYR A 95 -30.88 0.03 16.06
CA TYR A 95 -31.19 0.66 17.34
C TYR A 95 -30.62 2.08 17.42
N TRP A 96 -29.39 2.30 16.99
CA TRP A 96 -28.77 3.63 16.94
C TRP A 96 -29.51 4.58 15.99
N ARG A 97 -29.84 4.11 14.78
CA ARG A 97 -30.59 4.91 13.80
C ARG A 97 -32.00 5.23 14.28
N ALA A 98 -32.64 4.34 15.03
CA ALA A 98 -33.94 4.61 15.65
C ALA A 98 -33.90 5.77 16.66
N HIS A 99 -32.73 6.02 17.27
CA HIS A 99 -32.48 7.17 18.15
C HIS A 99 -31.91 8.39 17.41
N GLY A 100 -31.87 8.38 16.07
CA GLY A 100 -31.41 9.50 15.26
C GLY A 100 -29.88 9.65 15.17
N ILE A 101 -29.13 8.64 15.60
CA ILE A 101 -27.67 8.62 15.53
C ILE A 101 -27.23 8.26 14.10
N GLN A 102 -26.31 9.05 13.55
CA GLN A 102 -25.85 8.94 12.16
C GLN A 102 -24.33 8.74 12.05
N SER A 103 -23.56 9.28 12.99
CA SER A 103 -22.11 9.18 13.00
C SER A 103 -21.58 8.85 14.40
N PHE A 104 -20.30 8.49 14.49
CA PHE A 104 -19.57 8.36 15.74
C PHE A 104 -18.23 9.07 15.55
N ASP A 105 -18.20 10.36 15.89
CA ASP A 105 -17.06 11.23 15.70
C ASP A 105 -16.46 11.60 17.07
N VAL A 106 -15.23 11.16 17.30
CA VAL A 106 -14.47 11.48 18.51
C VAL A 106 -13.81 12.86 18.40
N GLN A 107 -13.37 13.41 19.54
CA GLN A 107 -12.68 14.69 19.59
C GLN A 107 -11.21 14.55 19.15
N TRP A 108 -10.66 15.66 18.63
CA TRP A 108 -9.24 15.77 18.33
C TRP A 108 -8.42 15.87 19.62
N GLN A 109 -7.27 15.21 19.66
CA GLN A 109 -6.38 15.19 20.83
C GLN A 109 -4.94 14.89 20.46
N ASN A 110 -4.01 15.08 21.40
CA ASN A 110 -2.60 14.72 21.22
C ASN A 110 -1.96 13.85 22.32
N TYR A 111 -2.74 13.31 23.26
CA TYR A 111 -2.25 12.32 24.23
C TYR A 111 -2.22 10.89 23.69
N LYS A 112 -2.71 10.66 22.48
CA LYS A 112 -2.73 9.36 21.82
C LYS A 112 -2.47 9.55 20.34
N ARG A 113 -1.48 8.84 19.82
CA ARG A 113 -1.26 8.69 18.38
C ARG A 113 -2.11 7.53 17.89
N ILE A 114 -3.03 7.80 16.98
CA ILE A 114 -3.84 6.75 16.34
C ILE A 114 -2.95 5.99 15.36
N GLY A 115 -2.76 4.70 15.58
CA GLY A 115 -1.95 3.86 14.72
C GLY A 115 -2.62 3.58 13.37
N ALA A 116 -1.81 3.44 12.32
CA ALA A 116 -2.28 3.03 11.01
C ALA A 116 -1.38 1.95 10.42
N ILE A 117 -2.02 0.88 9.92
CA ILE A 117 -1.37 -0.14 9.10
C ILE A 117 -2.03 -0.08 7.73
N ASN A 118 -1.30 0.28 6.69
CA ASN A 118 -1.79 0.33 5.33
C ASN A 118 -0.96 -0.58 4.42
N SER A 119 -1.63 -1.32 3.54
CA SER A 119 -0.99 -2.21 2.57
C SER A 119 -1.67 -2.15 1.21
N TYR A 120 -0.93 -2.47 0.15
CA TYR A 120 -1.50 -2.81 -1.16
C TYR A 120 -1.18 -4.26 -1.47
N SER A 121 -1.88 -4.86 -2.41
CA SER A 121 -1.70 -6.26 -2.76
C SER A 121 -1.07 -6.44 -4.14
N ILE A 122 -0.24 -7.47 -4.32
CA ILE A 122 0.27 -7.88 -5.63
C ILE A 122 -0.19 -9.31 -5.91
N THR A 123 -0.86 -9.53 -7.04
CA THR A 123 -1.34 -10.85 -7.45
C THR A 123 -0.50 -11.39 -8.60
N ASN A 124 0.05 -12.59 -8.41
CA ASN A 124 0.91 -13.27 -9.38
C ASN A 124 0.11 -14.18 -10.34
N ALA A 125 0.79 -14.84 -11.29
CA ALA A 125 0.16 -15.74 -12.27
C ALA A 125 -0.51 -16.98 -11.67
N TYR A 126 -0.14 -17.38 -10.45
CA TYR A 126 -0.79 -18.47 -9.73
C TYR A 126 -2.10 -18.04 -9.04
N GLY A 127 -2.46 -16.75 -9.12
CA GLY A 127 -3.59 -16.18 -8.38
C GLY A 127 -3.30 -15.98 -6.89
N VAL A 128 -2.04 -16.06 -6.47
CA VAL A 128 -1.65 -15.81 -5.07
C VAL A 128 -1.42 -14.32 -4.88
N THR A 129 -2.05 -13.78 -3.84
CA THR A 129 -2.01 -12.37 -3.48
C THR A 129 -1.08 -12.13 -2.30
N TYR A 130 -0.09 -11.25 -2.47
CA TYR A 130 0.86 -10.87 -1.43
C TYR A 130 0.62 -9.44 -0.96
N PRO A 131 0.44 -9.20 0.35
CA PRO A 131 0.32 -7.86 0.88
C PRO A 131 1.71 -7.20 0.99
N MET A 132 1.81 -5.97 0.50
CA MET A 132 2.96 -5.09 0.57
C MET A 132 2.62 -3.90 1.47
N THR A 133 3.40 -3.67 2.52
CA THR A 133 3.12 -2.60 3.48
C THR A 133 3.50 -1.24 2.90
N LEU A 134 2.58 -0.28 2.96
CA LEU A 134 2.82 1.14 2.62
C LEU A 134 3.19 1.94 3.86
N VAL A 135 2.46 1.71 4.95
CA VAL A 135 2.60 2.44 6.21
C VAL A 135 2.37 1.46 7.34
N SER A 136 3.18 1.55 8.40
CA SER A 136 2.99 0.76 9.61
C SER A 136 3.49 1.52 10.83
N PHE A 137 2.56 1.96 11.66
CA PHE A 137 2.86 2.43 13.01
C PHE A 137 1.71 2.09 13.96
N ASN A 138 2.06 1.79 15.20
CA ASN A 138 1.11 1.35 16.21
C ASN A 138 0.50 2.54 16.95
N GLY A 139 -0.70 2.34 17.48
CA GLY A 139 -1.32 3.28 18.40
C GLY A 139 -0.51 3.38 19.69
N THR A 140 -0.23 4.60 20.13
CA THR A 140 0.60 4.84 21.34
C THR A 140 0.07 5.99 22.17
N TYR A 141 0.15 5.84 23.50
CA TYR A 141 -0.13 6.92 24.44
C TYR A 141 1.08 7.84 24.62
N ARG A 142 0.79 9.13 24.84
CA ARG A 142 1.74 10.26 24.89
C ARG A 142 1.44 11.17 26.08
N PHE A 143 1.04 10.60 27.23
CA PHE A 143 0.59 11.35 28.40
C PHE A 143 1.57 12.42 28.91
N GLU A 144 2.88 12.20 28.76
CA GLU A 144 3.90 13.16 29.21
C GLU A 144 4.08 14.35 28.25
N SER A 145 3.74 14.20 26.97
CA SER A 145 3.96 15.21 25.93
C SER A 145 2.68 15.88 25.43
N GLN A 146 1.52 15.44 25.93
CA GLN A 146 0.22 15.97 25.53
C GLN A 146 0.01 17.40 26.03
N THR A 147 -0.77 18.17 25.28
CA THR A 147 -1.12 19.56 25.63
C THR A 147 -2.63 19.78 25.72
N THR A 148 -3.43 18.79 25.32
CA THR A 148 -4.89 18.85 25.13
C THR A 148 -5.72 18.64 26.39
N PHE A 149 -5.16 18.05 27.46
CA PHE A 149 -5.88 17.83 28.72
C PHE A 149 -6.38 19.10 29.41
N LYS A 150 -5.80 20.27 29.10
CA LYS A 150 -6.32 21.55 29.59
C LYS A 150 -7.69 21.87 28.99
N MET A 151 -7.94 21.49 27.74
CA MET A 151 -9.22 21.70 27.07
C MET A 151 -10.26 20.69 27.56
N TYR A 152 -9.86 19.42 27.61
CA TYR A 152 -10.60 18.29 28.20
C TYR A 152 -9.67 17.07 28.36
N TRP A 153 -9.79 16.32 29.46
CA TRP A 153 -8.85 15.26 29.80
C TRP A 153 -9.40 13.82 29.72
N SER A 154 -10.51 13.57 29.03
CA SER A 154 -11.17 12.25 28.91
C SER A 154 -11.91 11.73 30.15
N LEU A 155 -12.90 10.85 29.93
CA LEU A 155 -13.70 10.21 30.98
C LEU A 155 -12.86 9.36 31.94
N ALA A 156 -11.77 8.75 31.45
CA ALA A 156 -10.86 7.96 32.30
C ALA A 156 -10.32 8.78 33.47
N ASN A 157 -9.99 10.06 33.22
CA ASN A 157 -9.49 10.96 34.26
C ASN A 157 -10.62 11.43 35.20
N ASP A 158 -11.85 11.58 34.71
CA ASP A 158 -13.00 11.85 35.59
C ASP A 158 -13.28 10.69 36.54
N LEU A 159 -13.30 9.45 36.01
CA LEU A 159 -13.47 8.24 36.79
C LEU A 159 -12.38 8.09 37.86
N THR A 160 -11.14 8.44 37.52
CA THR A 160 -10.03 8.47 38.48
C THR A 160 -10.20 9.58 39.51
N ALA A 161 -10.69 10.75 39.10
CA ALA A 161 -10.89 11.90 39.99
C ALA A 161 -12.00 11.64 41.02
N VAL A 162 -13.13 11.02 40.63
CA VAL A 162 -14.20 10.68 41.59
C VAL A 162 -13.79 9.59 42.58
N MET A 163 -12.80 8.75 42.25
CA MET A 163 -12.24 7.77 43.19
C MET A 163 -11.30 8.41 44.23
N ASN A 164 -10.72 9.57 43.92
CA ASN A 164 -9.71 10.21 44.76
C ASN A 164 -10.29 11.37 45.56
N ASN A 165 -10.35 11.24 46.89
CA ASN A 165 -10.83 12.29 47.79
C ASN A 165 -10.06 13.62 47.67
N ALA A 166 -8.78 13.59 47.26
CA ALA A 166 -7.98 14.79 47.09
C ALA A 166 -8.26 15.56 45.79
N SER A 167 -9.06 15.01 44.86
CA SER A 167 -9.35 15.66 43.57
C SER A 167 -10.30 16.86 43.68
N GLY A 168 -11.02 16.98 44.80
CA GLY A 168 -12.10 17.94 45.00
C GLY A 168 -13.48 17.45 44.54
N ILE A 169 -13.56 16.31 43.85
CA ILE A 169 -14.82 15.66 43.42
C ILE A 169 -14.89 14.19 43.86
N GLY A 170 -14.08 13.76 44.82
CA GLY A 170 -14.09 12.39 45.34
C GLY A 170 -15.46 11.99 45.91
N GLY A 171 -15.94 10.80 45.55
CA GLY A 171 -17.22 10.25 45.99
C GLY A 171 -18.47 10.90 45.40
N THR A 172 -18.33 11.77 44.39
CA THR A 172 -19.46 12.50 43.77
C THR A 172 -19.93 11.84 42.47
N SER A 173 -21.17 12.16 42.07
CA SER A 173 -21.79 11.66 40.84
C SER A 173 -21.46 12.57 39.65
N LEU A 174 -21.25 11.99 38.46
CA LEU A 174 -21.08 12.72 37.21
C LEU A 174 -22.43 13.00 36.51
N LEU A 175 -23.56 12.59 37.10
CA LEU A 175 -24.89 12.89 36.59
C LEU A 175 -25.39 14.24 37.12
N ARG A 176 -25.76 15.14 36.22
CA ARG A 176 -26.22 16.51 36.55
C ARG A 176 -27.49 16.52 37.42
N GLY A 177 -28.33 15.50 37.30
CA GLY A 177 -29.58 15.38 38.06
C GLY A 177 -29.39 14.91 39.51
N SER A 178 -28.21 14.42 39.86
CA SER A 178 -27.91 13.94 41.22
C SER A 178 -27.83 15.09 42.21
N SER A 179 -28.28 14.87 43.46
CA SER A 179 -28.05 15.80 44.57
C SER A 179 -26.57 15.95 44.93
N HIS A 180 -25.73 15.01 44.50
CA HIS A 180 -24.28 14.98 44.74
C HIS A 180 -23.48 15.15 43.43
N PHE A 181 -23.98 15.98 42.51
CA PHE A 181 -23.28 16.26 41.25
C PHE A 181 -21.91 16.91 41.47
N ALA A 182 -20.88 16.32 40.85
CA ALA A 182 -19.46 16.68 41.00
C ALA A 182 -19.18 18.19 40.79
N PHE A 183 -19.83 18.80 39.80
CA PHE A 183 -19.58 20.19 39.40
C PHE A 183 -20.67 21.16 39.86
N ALA A 184 -21.43 20.80 40.91
CA ALA A 184 -22.41 21.71 41.51
C ALA A 184 -21.74 22.89 42.25
N ASN A 185 -20.67 22.60 43.00
CA ASN A 185 -19.97 23.57 43.86
C ASN A 185 -18.53 23.89 43.38
N THR A 186 -18.05 23.22 42.34
CA THR A 186 -16.73 23.42 41.76
C THR A 186 -16.81 23.42 40.23
N THR A 187 -15.72 23.80 39.57
CA THR A 187 -15.63 23.78 38.10
C THR A 187 -14.58 22.76 37.66
N MET A 188 -14.72 22.26 36.44
CA MET A 188 -13.71 21.37 35.86
C MET A 188 -12.32 22.02 35.87
N GLN A 189 -12.23 23.31 35.55
CA GLN A 189 -10.97 24.05 35.63
C GLN A 189 -10.34 24.03 37.03
N ALA A 190 -11.13 24.19 38.10
CA ALA A 190 -10.62 24.11 39.47
C ALA A 190 -10.07 22.71 39.79
N VAL A 191 -10.74 21.65 39.32
CA VAL A 191 -10.24 20.26 39.44
C VAL A 191 -8.93 20.07 38.67
N LEU A 192 -8.84 20.60 37.45
CA LEU A 192 -7.60 20.59 36.65
C LEU A 192 -6.45 21.34 37.34
N THR A 193 -6.75 22.40 38.08
CA THR A 193 -5.77 23.15 38.88
C THR A 193 -5.31 22.35 40.10
N THR A 194 -6.23 21.73 40.84
CA THR A 194 -5.89 20.86 41.98
C THR A 194 -5.02 19.67 41.53
N ASN A 195 -5.28 19.11 40.34
CA ASN A 195 -4.50 18.02 39.76
C ASN A 195 -3.27 18.49 38.95
N LEU A 196 -2.88 19.76 39.06
CA LEU A 196 -1.68 20.33 38.41
C LEU A 196 -1.62 20.19 36.87
N THR A 197 -2.75 19.89 36.21
CA THR A 197 -2.85 19.91 34.74
C THR A 197 -2.84 21.35 34.22
N ILE A 198 -3.36 22.27 35.02
CA ILE A 198 -3.32 23.71 34.79
C ILE A 198 -2.67 24.37 36.00
N MET A 199 -1.60 25.12 35.77
CA MET A 199 -0.91 25.86 36.84
C MET A 199 -1.70 27.12 37.22
N ALA A 200 -1.76 27.42 38.51
CA ALA A 200 -2.26 28.69 39.04
C ALA A 200 -1.10 29.52 39.63
N PRO A 201 -1.02 30.84 39.35
CA PRO A 201 -1.88 31.59 38.43
C PRO A 201 -1.70 31.15 36.96
N LEU A 202 -2.75 31.33 36.16
CA LEU A 202 -2.68 31.09 34.71
C LEU A 202 -1.64 32.00 34.07
N ALA A 203 -0.85 31.46 33.14
CA ALA A 203 -0.01 32.27 32.27
C ALA A 203 -0.87 33.26 31.46
N ASN A 204 -0.33 34.44 31.11
CA ASN A 204 -1.15 35.51 30.56
C ASN A 204 -1.76 35.11 29.20
N GLY A 205 -1.03 34.36 28.38
CA GLY A 205 -1.51 33.81 27.12
C GLY A 205 -2.70 32.87 27.32
N LEU A 206 -2.60 31.95 28.30
CA LEU A 206 -3.71 31.03 28.62
C LEU A 206 -4.91 31.77 29.23
N ALA A 207 -4.70 32.87 29.95
CA ALA A 207 -5.79 33.72 30.42
C ALA A 207 -6.54 34.41 29.27
N LEU A 208 -5.84 34.79 28.19
CA LEU A 208 -6.46 35.30 26.96
C LEU A 208 -7.25 34.22 26.21
N VAL A 209 -6.75 32.98 26.19
CA VAL A 209 -7.52 31.84 25.65
C VAL A 209 -8.77 31.60 26.47
N GLN A 210 -8.66 31.66 27.80
CA GLN A 210 -9.79 31.51 28.71
C GLN A 210 -10.84 32.60 28.51
N SER A 211 -10.42 33.85 28.26
CA SER A 211 -11.37 34.94 28.02
C SER A 211 -12.11 34.79 26.69
N LEU A 212 -11.43 34.31 25.65
CA LEU A 212 -12.00 34.08 24.32
C LEU A 212 -12.93 32.85 24.26
N LEU A 213 -12.46 31.69 24.72
CA LEU A 213 -13.18 30.41 24.59
C LEU A 213 -14.05 30.10 25.80
N GLY A 214 -13.69 30.60 26.99
CA GLY A 214 -14.31 30.25 28.26
C GLY A 214 -13.40 29.40 29.15
N PRO A 215 -13.92 28.88 30.28
CA PRO A 215 -13.14 28.09 31.22
C PRO A 215 -12.57 26.82 30.58
N PHE A 216 -11.39 26.42 31.05
CA PHE A 216 -10.74 25.18 30.66
C PHE A 216 -11.50 23.95 31.20
N GLY A 217 -11.32 22.80 30.56
CA GLY A 217 -12.01 21.55 30.90
C GLY A 217 -13.39 21.37 30.25
N VAL A 218 -13.92 22.38 29.54
CA VAL A 218 -15.21 22.31 28.81
C VAL A 218 -15.10 22.76 27.36
N VAL A 219 -13.88 22.76 26.81
CA VAL A 219 -13.61 23.18 25.42
C VAL A 219 -13.59 21.94 24.54
N ASP A 220 -14.49 21.87 23.57
CA ASP A 220 -14.53 20.79 22.59
C ASP A 220 -13.49 21.03 21.50
N MET A 221 -12.79 19.96 21.10
CA MET A 221 -11.81 19.98 20.01
C MET A 221 -12.28 19.04 18.92
N PHE A 222 -12.58 19.56 17.72
CA PHE A 222 -13.02 18.73 16.60
C PHE A 222 -12.13 18.91 15.38
N TYR A 223 -11.72 17.79 14.79
CA TYR A 223 -11.05 17.78 13.49
C TYR A 223 -12.06 18.12 12.39
N ILE A 224 -11.74 19.14 11.59
CA ILE A 224 -12.52 19.50 10.41
C ILE A 224 -11.94 18.78 9.20
N ARG A 225 -12.75 17.90 8.60
CA ARG A 225 -12.39 17.16 7.39
C ARG A 225 -12.36 18.09 6.18
N VAL A 226 -11.41 17.87 5.28
CA VAL A 226 -11.38 18.54 3.96
C VAL A 226 -12.69 18.24 3.21
N PRO A 227 -13.42 19.27 2.74
CA PRO A 227 -14.64 19.06 1.96
C PRO A 227 -14.40 18.21 0.71
N SER A 228 -15.34 17.31 0.40
CA SER A 228 -15.24 16.40 -0.74
C SER A 228 -15.19 17.13 -2.09
N SER A 229 -15.82 18.31 -2.17
CA SER A 229 -15.77 19.24 -3.30
C SER A 229 -14.34 19.74 -3.57
N LEU A 230 -13.65 20.20 -2.53
CA LEU A 230 -12.25 20.66 -2.58
C LEU A 230 -11.31 19.52 -2.98
N LEU A 231 -11.44 18.34 -2.34
CA LEU A 231 -10.65 17.16 -2.71
C LEU A 231 -10.82 16.77 -4.18
N SER A 232 -12.06 16.80 -4.68
CA SER A 232 -12.37 16.47 -6.07
C SER A 232 -11.74 17.49 -7.03
N LEU A 233 -11.88 18.79 -6.76
CA LEU A 233 -11.28 19.83 -7.60
C LEU A 233 -9.75 19.72 -7.61
N THR A 234 -9.12 19.54 -6.45
CA THR A 234 -7.66 19.39 -6.36
C THR A 234 -7.18 18.18 -7.15
N ARG A 235 -7.88 17.04 -7.05
CA ARG A 235 -7.58 15.85 -7.85
C ARG A 235 -7.68 16.14 -9.35
N ASP A 236 -8.74 16.83 -9.79
CA ASP A 236 -8.96 17.14 -11.20
C ASP A 236 -7.91 18.13 -11.75
N VAL A 237 -7.47 19.10 -10.93
CA VAL A 237 -6.35 20.00 -11.26
C VAL A 237 -5.05 19.22 -11.44
N ILE A 238 -4.72 18.32 -10.51
CA ILE A 238 -3.52 17.49 -10.58
C ILE A 238 -3.58 16.53 -11.78
N ASP A 239 -4.75 15.93 -12.05
CA ASP A 239 -4.95 15.07 -13.21
C ASP A 239 -4.75 15.82 -14.52
N LEU A 240 -5.28 17.05 -14.63
CA LEU A 240 -5.07 17.88 -15.81
C LEU A 240 -3.59 18.22 -16.02
N ALA A 241 -2.85 18.52 -14.95
CA ALA A 241 -1.41 18.75 -15.03
C ALA A 241 -0.64 17.49 -15.45
N ARG A 242 -1.00 16.32 -14.90
CA ARG A 242 -0.39 15.03 -15.28
C ARG A 242 -0.65 14.69 -16.74
N ARG A 243 -1.84 14.98 -17.27
CA ARG A 243 -2.16 14.82 -18.69
C ARG A 243 -1.31 15.75 -19.57
N GLY A 244 -1.14 17.01 -19.17
CA GLY A 244 -0.25 17.95 -19.85
C GLY A 244 1.20 17.48 -19.90
N MET A 245 1.68 16.79 -18.86
CA MET A 245 3.04 16.24 -18.80
C MET A 245 3.20 14.85 -19.45
N GLY A 246 2.11 14.17 -19.84
CA GLY A 246 2.11 12.71 -20.05
C GLY A 246 3.21 12.18 -20.97
N ASP A 247 3.28 12.69 -22.20
CA ASP A 247 4.31 12.34 -23.18
C ASP A 247 5.11 13.58 -23.67
N ASP A 248 4.87 14.75 -23.09
CA ASP A 248 5.56 16.00 -23.43
C ASP A 248 6.74 16.24 -22.49
N VAL A 249 7.96 16.12 -23.02
CA VAL A 249 9.20 16.29 -22.26
C VAL A 249 9.45 17.76 -21.92
N ASP A 250 9.02 18.70 -22.75
CA ASP A 250 9.17 20.14 -22.50
C ASP A 250 8.21 20.59 -21.38
N ALA A 251 7.01 20.01 -21.32
CA ALA A 251 6.09 20.20 -20.19
C ALA A 251 6.70 19.68 -18.88
N GLN A 252 7.32 18.50 -18.90
CA GLN A 252 8.01 17.94 -17.74
C GLN A 252 9.21 18.79 -17.31
N ALA A 253 9.99 19.29 -18.27
CA ALA A 253 11.12 20.16 -18.02
C ALA A 253 10.67 21.49 -17.38
N LEU A 254 9.62 22.12 -17.91
CA LEU A 254 9.07 23.34 -17.34
C LEU A 254 8.52 23.10 -15.93
N TYR A 255 7.76 22.03 -15.71
CA TYR A 255 7.21 21.69 -14.39
C TYR A 255 8.33 21.48 -13.35
N THR A 256 9.38 20.73 -13.72
CA THR A 256 10.53 20.49 -12.83
C THR A 256 11.40 21.74 -12.62
N SER A 257 11.36 22.71 -13.53
CA SER A 257 12.04 24.00 -13.36
C SER A 257 11.40 24.90 -12.30
N ILE A 258 10.16 24.62 -11.88
CA ILE A 258 9.51 25.28 -10.74
C ILE A 258 10.23 24.79 -9.48
N VAL A 259 11.15 25.59 -8.96
CA VAL A 259 11.93 25.26 -7.76
C VAL A 259 11.18 25.74 -6.50
N PRO A 260 10.64 24.83 -5.67
CA PRO A 260 9.96 25.23 -4.44
C PRO A 260 10.93 25.68 -3.36
N ASN A 261 10.49 26.63 -2.55
CA ASN A 261 11.24 27.04 -1.37
C ASN A 261 11.21 25.92 -0.32
N ALA A 262 12.38 25.56 0.22
CA ALA A 262 12.49 24.55 1.27
C ALA A 262 11.80 24.98 2.59
N VAL A 263 11.80 26.29 2.86
CA VAL A 263 11.20 26.90 4.05
C VAL A 263 10.55 28.21 3.62
N SER A 264 9.23 28.23 3.46
CA SER A 264 8.47 29.47 3.24
C SER A 264 7.70 29.81 4.50
N CYS A 265 7.69 31.08 4.92
CA CYS A 265 6.95 31.55 6.10
C CYS A 265 6.06 32.75 5.75
N PRO A 266 5.03 32.59 4.90
CA PRO A 266 4.19 33.72 4.51
C PRO A 266 3.35 34.21 5.69
N ILE A 267 3.29 35.54 5.87
CA ILE A 267 2.53 36.20 6.95
C ILE A 267 1.51 37.19 6.35
N PRO A 268 0.25 37.22 6.81
CA PRO A 268 -0.73 38.21 6.37
C PRO A 268 -0.29 39.69 6.57
N LYS A 269 -0.65 40.57 5.62
CA LYS A 269 -0.14 41.96 5.55
C LYS A 269 -0.34 42.78 6.82
N HIS A 270 -1.52 42.66 7.41
CA HIS A 270 -1.93 43.48 8.55
C HIS A 270 -1.03 43.24 9.78
N TRP A 271 -0.42 42.06 9.89
CA TRP A 271 0.59 41.76 10.91
C TRP A 271 2.01 42.18 10.52
N LEU A 272 2.32 42.21 9.21
CA LEU A 272 3.61 42.70 8.71
C LEU A 272 3.77 44.20 8.92
N GLU A 273 2.77 45.00 8.56
CA GLU A 273 2.82 46.47 8.62
C GLU A 273 2.97 47.01 10.05
N ALA A 274 2.45 46.29 11.04
CA ALA A 274 2.51 46.66 12.44
C ALA A 274 3.83 46.28 13.14
N ASN A 275 4.78 45.65 12.42
CA ASN A 275 6.08 45.18 12.93
C ASN A 275 5.96 44.41 14.27
N LEU A 276 4.95 43.55 14.34
CA LEU A 276 4.58 42.85 15.56
C LEU A 276 5.63 41.80 15.95
N GLN A 277 5.72 41.57 17.25
CA GLN A 277 6.50 40.48 17.81
C GLN A 277 5.56 39.36 18.23
N THR A 278 5.89 38.12 17.87
CA THR A 278 5.13 36.94 18.32
C THR A 278 5.73 36.36 19.60
N TYR A 279 4.85 35.98 20.52
CA TYR A 279 5.12 35.24 21.74
C TYR A 279 4.48 33.84 21.67
N GLY A 280 4.19 33.33 20.48
CA GLY A 280 3.61 32.00 20.26
C GLY A 280 2.26 32.05 19.54
N SER A 281 1.88 30.95 18.91
CA SER A 281 0.71 30.86 18.03
C SER A 281 -0.16 29.61 18.29
N ASN A 282 -0.13 29.09 19.52
CA ASN A 282 -0.82 27.86 19.91
C ASN A 282 -1.67 28.07 21.17
N PRO A 283 -2.99 27.82 21.16
CA PRO A 283 -3.87 28.05 22.31
C PRO A 283 -3.70 26.99 23.40
N LEU A 284 -3.01 25.89 23.13
CA LEU A 284 -2.71 24.82 24.10
C LEU A 284 -1.48 25.13 24.96
N CYS A 285 -0.71 26.16 24.57
CA CYS A 285 0.55 26.57 25.18
C CYS A 285 0.47 27.99 25.77
N PRO A 286 1.24 28.25 26.85
CA PRO A 286 1.44 29.61 27.33
C PRO A 286 2.30 30.42 26.34
N GLU A 287 2.37 31.73 26.57
CA GLU A 287 3.25 32.62 25.84
C GLU A 287 4.74 32.27 26.04
N TYR A 288 5.56 32.52 25.01
CA TYR A 288 7.01 32.37 25.04
C TYR A 288 7.69 33.41 25.92
N LEU A 289 8.80 33.02 26.54
CA LEU A 289 9.60 33.91 27.41
C LEU A 289 10.30 35.02 26.63
N ALA A 290 10.66 34.74 25.37
CA ALA A 290 11.30 35.68 24.46
C ALA A 290 10.50 35.80 23.18
N SER A 291 10.29 37.03 22.72
CA SER A 291 9.56 37.27 21.49
C SER A 291 10.43 37.03 20.26
N LYS A 292 9.78 36.74 19.13
CA LYS A 292 10.41 36.68 17.81
C LYS A 292 9.74 37.65 16.85
N PRO A 293 10.46 38.21 15.86
CA PRO A 293 9.84 39.03 14.83
C PRO A 293 8.80 38.21 14.06
N LEU A 294 7.54 38.63 14.08
CA LEU A 294 6.48 37.91 13.37
C LEU A 294 6.72 37.93 11.85
N GLN A 295 7.37 38.98 11.34
CA GLN A 295 7.78 39.11 9.95
C GLN A 295 8.74 38.00 9.47
N ALA A 296 9.42 37.31 10.39
CA ALA A 296 10.30 36.20 10.03
C ALA A 296 9.51 34.90 9.85
N CYS A 297 8.66 34.55 10.81
CA CYS A 297 7.78 33.38 10.76
C CYS A 297 6.79 33.41 11.94
N PHE A 298 5.71 32.62 11.86
CA PHE A 298 4.94 32.23 13.04
C PHE A 298 5.81 31.44 14.02
N SER A 299 5.58 31.63 15.33
CA SER A 299 6.24 30.86 16.38
C SER A 299 5.28 29.76 16.87
N ASP A 300 5.43 28.56 16.33
CA ASP A 300 4.63 27.35 16.56
C ASP A 300 3.12 27.56 16.45
N LEU A 301 2.54 27.12 15.33
CA LEU A 301 1.09 26.96 15.23
C LEU A 301 0.63 25.79 16.13
N VAL A 302 -0.69 25.59 16.22
CA VAL A 302 -1.25 24.43 16.93
C VAL A 302 -0.61 23.16 16.42
N SER A 303 -0.08 22.28 17.27
CA SER A 303 0.60 21.07 16.80
C SER A 303 0.22 19.86 17.63
N PHE A 304 0.08 18.73 16.94
CA PHE A 304 -0.09 17.42 17.57
C PHE A 304 1.23 16.95 18.22
N ASP A 305 2.38 17.19 17.57
CA ASP A 305 3.65 16.60 17.98
C ASP A 305 4.50 17.47 18.90
N LEU A 306 4.36 18.79 18.82
CA LEU A 306 5.20 19.73 19.56
C LEU A 306 4.74 19.89 21.01
N ALA A 307 5.68 19.76 21.94
CA ALA A 307 5.47 20.10 23.35
C ALA A 307 5.53 21.62 23.55
N CYS A 308 4.83 22.13 24.56
CA CYS A 308 4.90 23.54 24.94
C CYS A 308 6.24 23.82 25.65
N LEU A 309 7.26 24.28 24.92
CA LEU A 309 8.58 24.62 25.45
C LEU A 309 8.81 26.13 25.47
N PRO A 310 8.55 26.86 26.58
CA PRO A 310 8.50 28.33 26.61
C PRO A 310 9.82 29.05 26.23
N GLY A 311 10.95 28.33 26.20
CA GLY A 311 12.27 28.87 25.85
C GLY A 311 12.73 28.57 24.42
N VAL A 312 11.98 27.77 23.65
CA VAL A 312 12.41 27.28 22.33
C VAL A 312 11.29 27.46 21.31
N PRO A 313 11.04 28.70 20.82
CA PRO A 313 10.09 28.91 19.75
C PRO A 313 10.61 28.28 18.45
N MET A 314 9.79 27.46 17.78
CA MET A 314 10.09 26.91 16.45
C MET A 314 9.30 27.65 15.36
N PRO A 315 9.88 27.83 14.16
CA PRO A 315 9.22 28.50 13.06
C PRO A 315 8.20 27.57 12.38
N SER A 316 6.94 28.01 12.29
CA SER A 316 5.90 27.30 11.51
C SER A 316 6.07 27.58 10.02
N ARG A 317 6.66 26.63 9.31
CA ARG A 317 7.02 26.76 7.88
C ARG A 317 6.04 26.05 6.96
N VAL A 318 6.02 26.44 5.70
CA VAL A 318 5.41 25.69 4.58
C VAL A 318 6.53 25.09 3.74
N THR A 319 6.64 23.77 3.73
CA THR A 319 7.51 23.05 2.79
C THR A 319 6.72 22.71 1.53
N ALA A 320 6.67 23.68 0.61
CA ALA A 320 5.89 23.57 -0.63
C ALA A 320 6.54 22.58 -1.61
N THR A 321 5.70 21.85 -2.36
CA THR A 321 6.11 21.12 -3.57
C THR A 321 5.56 21.83 -4.81
N GLN A 322 5.94 21.42 -6.01
CA GLN A 322 5.41 21.98 -7.25
C GLN A 322 3.87 21.89 -7.33
N GLN A 323 3.27 20.86 -6.71
CA GLN A 323 1.81 20.72 -6.64
C GLN A 323 1.16 21.79 -5.76
N PHE A 324 1.82 22.24 -4.68
CA PHE A 324 1.30 23.32 -3.83
C PHE A 324 1.10 24.58 -4.66
N TYR A 325 2.13 24.99 -5.40
CA TYR A 325 2.07 26.22 -6.20
C TYR A 325 1.07 26.12 -7.33
N LEU A 326 1.00 24.98 -8.02
CA LEU A 326 0.04 24.76 -9.09
C LEU A 326 -1.40 24.90 -8.61
N VAL A 327 -1.75 24.18 -7.54
CA VAL A 327 -3.11 24.17 -6.99
C VAL A 327 -3.43 25.53 -6.38
N ALA A 328 -2.50 26.13 -5.63
CA ALA A 328 -2.68 27.45 -5.04
C ALA A 328 -2.86 28.55 -6.10
N ALA A 329 -2.09 28.52 -7.19
CA ALA A 329 -2.22 29.51 -8.26
C ALA A 329 -3.59 29.45 -8.96
N ILE A 330 -4.17 28.25 -9.13
CA ILE A 330 -5.51 28.08 -9.71
C ILE A 330 -6.61 28.47 -8.71
N LEU A 331 -6.52 28.02 -7.46
CA LEU A 331 -7.56 28.29 -6.45
C LEU A 331 -7.58 29.76 -6.00
N ALA A 332 -6.42 30.43 -5.98
CA ALA A 332 -6.32 31.86 -5.76
C ALA A 332 -6.64 32.70 -7.02
N GLY A 333 -6.83 32.06 -8.18
CA GLY A 333 -7.13 32.74 -9.45
C GLY A 333 -5.97 33.53 -10.06
N VAL A 334 -4.73 33.34 -9.60
CA VAL A 334 -3.54 34.09 -10.07
C VAL A 334 -3.32 33.90 -11.56
N ASN A 335 -3.56 32.70 -12.09
CA ASN A 335 -3.42 32.40 -13.52
C ASN A 335 -4.39 33.20 -14.41
N THR A 336 -5.48 33.72 -13.85
CA THR A 336 -6.53 34.49 -14.56
C THR A 336 -6.33 36.01 -14.48
N MET A 337 -5.41 36.50 -13.65
CA MET A 337 -5.12 37.91 -13.51
C MET A 337 -4.35 38.44 -14.75
N ASP A 338 -4.72 39.65 -15.20
CA ASP A 338 -4.03 40.36 -16.28
C ASP A 338 -4.10 41.88 -16.05
N PRO A 339 -2.97 42.57 -15.78
CA PRO A 339 -1.63 42.03 -15.53
C PRO A 339 -1.51 41.33 -14.16
N ILE A 340 -0.54 40.42 -14.02
CA ILE A 340 -0.22 39.77 -12.73
C ILE A 340 0.75 40.66 -11.95
N ASP A 341 0.34 41.11 -10.76
CA ASP A 341 1.22 41.83 -9.83
C ASP A 341 1.98 40.85 -8.91
N TYR A 342 3.06 40.27 -9.44
CA TYR A 342 3.92 39.35 -8.70
C TYR A 342 4.49 39.98 -7.42
N ARG A 343 4.79 41.29 -7.42
CA ARG A 343 5.39 41.96 -6.25
C ARG A 343 4.42 42.01 -5.09
N SER A 344 3.14 42.31 -5.35
CA SER A 344 2.11 42.34 -4.31
C SER A 344 1.90 40.97 -3.66
N ILE A 345 1.92 39.89 -4.45
CA ILE A 345 1.78 38.52 -3.95
C ILE A 345 3.04 38.15 -3.18
N CYS A 346 4.23 38.32 -3.76
CA CYS A 346 5.48 37.88 -3.16
C CYS A 346 5.91 38.68 -1.92
N ALA A 347 5.31 39.85 -1.65
CA ALA A 347 5.57 40.66 -0.46
C ALA A 347 5.24 39.95 0.87
N PHE A 348 4.44 38.87 0.85
CA PHE A 348 4.08 38.12 2.05
C PHE A 348 5.14 37.14 2.54
N ASP A 349 6.09 36.75 1.69
CA ASP A 349 7.22 35.88 2.04
C ASP A 349 8.52 36.70 1.95
N ILE A 350 8.74 37.54 2.97
CA ILE A 350 9.79 38.58 2.98
C ILE A 350 11.19 38.00 2.72
N SER A 351 11.45 36.78 3.19
CA SER A 351 12.75 36.12 3.00
C SER A 351 12.99 35.66 1.56
N TYR A 352 11.96 35.57 0.72
CA TYR A 352 12.03 34.93 -0.61
C TYR A 352 11.30 35.68 -1.72
N ILE A 353 11.20 37.02 -1.65
CA ILE A 353 10.46 37.85 -2.61
C ILE A 353 10.90 37.60 -4.08
N GLU A 354 12.21 37.56 -4.34
CA GLU A 354 12.75 37.36 -5.69
C GLU A 354 12.50 35.92 -6.19
N ALA A 355 12.76 34.92 -5.35
CA ALA A 355 12.49 33.52 -5.67
C ALA A 355 11.00 33.28 -5.95
N CYS A 356 10.12 33.94 -5.20
CA CYS A 356 8.67 33.92 -5.41
C CYS A 356 8.26 34.42 -6.78
N SER A 357 8.83 35.54 -7.22
CA SER A 357 8.53 36.09 -8.54
C SER A 357 8.93 35.09 -9.65
N VAL A 358 10.02 34.35 -9.47
CA VAL A 358 10.50 33.33 -10.41
C VAL A 358 9.58 32.11 -10.44
N TYR A 359 9.38 31.43 -9.30
CA TYR A 359 8.59 30.19 -9.31
C TYR A 359 7.12 30.44 -9.65
N LEU A 360 6.56 31.60 -9.28
CA LEU A 360 5.17 31.92 -9.56
C LEU A 360 4.97 32.22 -11.05
N ASN A 361 5.92 32.91 -11.67
CA ASN A 361 5.91 33.13 -13.12
C ASN A 361 6.03 31.79 -13.89
N GLN A 362 6.95 30.91 -13.48
CA GLN A 362 7.08 29.57 -14.07
C GLN A 362 5.80 28.74 -13.90
N THR A 363 5.18 28.79 -12.72
CA THR A 363 3.92 28.09 -12.41
C THR A 363 2.79 28.58 -13.30
N VAL A 364 2.61 29.89 -13.42
CA VAL A 364 1.57 30.48 -14.29
C VAL A 364 1.84 30.16 -15.76
N THR A 365 3.10 30.23 -16.19
CA THR A 365 3.51 29.86 -17.56
C THR A 365 3.17 28.41 -17.85
N PHE A 366 3.46 27.49 -16.93
CA PHE A 366 3.08 26.08 -17.07
C PHE A 366 1.57 25.91 -17.19
N ILE A 367 0.78 26.56 -16.33
CA ILE A 367 -0.70 26.49 -16.36
C ILE A 367 -1.22 27.01 -17.71
N ARG A 368 -0.74 28.16 -18.18
CA ARG A 368 -1.22 28.78 -19.42
C ARG A 368 -0.86 27.97 -20.66
N THR A 369 0.33 27.37 -20.69
CA THR A 369 0.84 26.62 -21.86
C THR A 369 0.32 25.18 -21.91
N TYR A 370 0.39 24.46 -20.79
CA TYR A 370 0.12 23.01 -20.74
C TYR A 370 -1.20 22.64 -20.07
N MET A 371 -1.94 23.61 -19.53
CA MET A 371 -3.31 23.42 -18.99
C MET A 371 -4.29 24.49 -19.54
N PRO A 372 -4.39 24.67 -20.87
CA PRO A 372 -5.11 25.80 -21.47
C PRO A 372 -6.61 25.87 -21.10
N THR A 373 -7.23 24.72 -20.81
CA THR A 373 -8.65 24.64 -20.41
C THR A 373 -8.87 24.86 -18.92
N ALA A 374 -7.83 25.02 -18.10
CA ALA A 374 -7.97 25.09 -16.64
C ALA A 374 -8.92 26.21 -16.19
N ASN A 375 -8.83 27.39 -16.81
CA ASN A 375 -9.68 28.52 -16.44
C ASN A 375 -11.16 28.24 -16.74
N SER A 376 -11.49 27.85 -17.98
CA SER A 376 -12.87 27.55 -18.38
C SER A 376 -13.47 26.36 -17.61
N THR A 377 -12.65 25.37 -17.27
CA THR A 377 -13.12 24.16 -16.58
C THR A 377 -13.35 24.41 -15.09
N PHE A 378 -12.48 25.19 -14.43
CA PHE A 378 -12.47 25.27 -12.96
C PHE A 378 -13.06 26.56 -12.37
N ALA A 379 -13.23 27.64 -13.13
CA ALA A 379 -13.64 28.95 -12.59
C ALA A 379 -14.88 28.89 -11.66
N ASN A 380 -15.96 28.24 -12.11
CA ASN A 380 -17.18 28.10 -11.30
C ASN A 380 -16.98 27.24 -10.05
N ALA A 381 -16.14 26.20 -10.13
CA ALA A 381 -15.84 25.34 -9.00
C ALA A 381 -14.97 26.07 -7.96
N VAL A 382 -13.96 26.81 -8.41
CA VAL A 382 -13.09 27.65 -7.57
C VAL A 382 -13.90 28.68 -6.79
N ALA A 383 -14.82 29.39 -7.44
CA ALA A 383 -15.67 30.39 -6.78
C ALA A 383 -16.51 29.77 -5.65
N ARG A 384 -17.17 28.63 -5.92
CA ARG A 384 -17.97 27.90 -4.91
C ARG A 384 -17.10 27.40 -3.75
N ILE A 385 -15.93 26.86 -4.04
CA ILE A 385 -15.00 26.36 -3.04
C ILE A 385 -14.45 27.48 -2.16
N ASN A 386 -14.12 28.65 -2.73
CA ASN A 386 -13.72 29.81 -1.94
C ASN A 386 -14.82 30.22 -0.94
N THR A 387 -16.10 30.19 -1.34
CA THR A 387 -17.22 30.45 -0.42
C THR A 387 -17.38 29.35 0.63
N GLU A 388 -17.29 28.09 0.23
CA GLU A 388 -17.41 26.93 1.13
C GLU A 388 -16.31 26.92 2.20
N ILE A 389 -15.05 27.16 1.81
CA ILE A 389 -13.92 27.24 2.73
C ILE A 389 -13.98 28.51 3.59
N GLY A 390 -14.46 29.63 3.03
CA GLY A 390 -14.74 30.84 3.81
C GLY A 390 -15.72 30.59 4.96
N ALA A 391 -16.73 29.75 4.76
CA ALA A 391 -17.72 29.41 5.79
C ALA A 391 -17.15 28.57 6.96
N LEU A 392 -16.00 27.92 6.77
CA LEU A 392 -15.33 27.15 7.83
C LEU A 392 -14.60 28.06 8.83
N ASN A 393 -14.38 29.34 8.50
CA ASN A 393 -13.67 30.32 9.33
C ASN A 393 -12.31 29.80 9.83
N ILE A 394 -11.48 29.28 8.93
CA ILE A 394 -10.14 28.80 9.27
C ILE A 394 -9.23 30.00 9.49
N GLU A 395 -8.57 30.06 10.64
CA GLU A 395 -7.81 31.22 11.11
C GLU A 395 -6.37 30.85 11.54
N PHE A 396 -5.51 31.87 11.54
CA PHE A 396 -4.26 31.90 12.29
C PHE A 396 -4.46 32.63 13.61
N MET A 397 -3.66 32.31 14.62
CA MET A 397 -3.61 33.06 15.88
C MET A 397 -2.17 33.42 16.27
N VAL A 398 -2.01 34.54 16.97
CA VAL A 398 -0.72 34.99 17.53
C VAL A 398 -0.93 35.64 18.89
N TYR A 399 -0.06 35.30 19.85
CA TYR A 399 0.17 36.11 21.03
C TYR A 399 1.14 37.22 20.68
N THR A 400 0.74 38.46 20.88
CA THR A 400 1.56 39.64 20.59
C THR A 400 1.33 40.71 21.65
N LYS A 401 2.15 41.76 21.67
CA LYS A 401 1.90 42.91 22.52
C LYS A 401 1.30 44.05 21.70
N VAL A 402 0.09 44.45 22.06
CA VAL A 402 -0.57 45.65 21.52
C VAL A 402 -0.58 46.70 22.62
N ASN A 403 0.01 47.87 22.35
CA ASN A 403 0.15 48.96 23.33
C ASN A 403 0.79 48.51 24.66
N GLY A 404 1.78 47.60 24.58
CA GLY A 404 2.54 47.11 25.74
C GLY A 404 1.88 45.96 26.51
N SER A 405 0.60 45.67 26.29
CA SER A 405 -0.12 44.55 26.93
C SER A 405 -0.19 43.33 26.02
N LEU A 406 -0.06 42.14 26.58
CA LEU A 406 -0.22 40.90 25.82
C LEU A 406 -1.67 40.78 25.33
N ALA A 407 -1.83 40.47 24.05
CA ALA A 407 -3.11 40.29 23.37
C ALA A 407 -3.03 39.05 22.46
N LEU A 408 -4.19 38.40 22.28
CA LEU A 408 -4.39 37.32 21.33
C LEU A 408 -5.05 37.94 20.10
N LEU A 409 -4.35 37.94 18.97
CA LEU A 409 -4.89 38.34 17.67
C LEU A 409 -5.12 37.10 16.81
N HIS A 410 -6.17 37.11 16.00
CA HIS A 410 -6.46 36.06 15.03
C HIS A 410 -6.95 36.67 13.72
N THR A 411 -6.79 35.93 12.62
CA THR A 411 -7.20 36.37 11.28
C THR A 411 -7.51 35.18 10.39
N ALA A 412 -8.43 35.33 9.44
CA ALA A 412 -8.76 34.28 8.47
C ALA A 412 -7.56 33.96 7.55
N VAL A 413 -7.35 32.67 7.27
CA VAL A 413 -6.32 32.22 6.31
C VAL A 413 -6.63 32.75 4.90
N LEU A 414 -7.91 32.81 4.54
CA LEU A 414 -8.41 33.40 3.30
C LEU A 414 -9.23 34.66 3.63
N ASP A 415 -8.54 35.75 3.97
CA ASP A 415 -9.17 37.04 4.27
C ASP A 415 -9.60 37.78 2.98
N PRO A 416 -10.91 38.05 2.76
CA PRO A 416 -11.38 38.82 1.61
C PRO A 416 -10.85 40.26 1.57
N ALA A 417 -10.44 40.83 2.71
CA ALA A 417 -9.84 42.16 2.77
C ALA A 417 -8.40 42.19 2.23
N VAL A 418 -7.73 41.04 2.13
CA VAL A 418 -6.34 40.91 1.64
C VAL A 418 -6.26 39.83 0.54
N PRO A 419 -6.87 40.04 -0.63
CA PRO A 419 -6.94 39.03 -1.69
C PRO A 419 -5.56 38.61 -2.22
N ALA A 420 -4.56 39.49 -2.14
CA ALA A 420 -3.19 39.17 -2.56
C ALA A 420 -2.54 38.05 -1.72
N PHE A 421 -2.98 37.83 -0.48
CA PHE A 421 -2.48 36.73 0.37
C PHE A 421 -3.09 35.37 -0.01
N SER A 422 -4.17 35.34 -0.79
CA SER A 422 -4.92 34.11 -1.11
C SER A 422 -4.03 33.01 -1.71
N PHE A 423 -3.03 33.36 -2.52
CA PHE A 423 -2.04 32.39 -3.03
C PHE A 423 -1.34 31.65 -1.90
N PHE A 424 -0.78 32.36 -0.92
CA PHE A 424 -0.12 31.74 0.22
C PHE A 424 -1.11 31.12 1.21
N GLY A 425 -2.30 31.68 1.39
CA GLY A 425 -3.38 31.00 2.13
C GLY A 425 -3.68 29.62 1.55
N TRP A 426 -3.74 29.49 0.22
CA TRP A 426 -3.91 28.21 -0.45
C TRP A 426 -2.69 27.28 -0.38
N THR A 427 -1.45 27.78 -0.22
CA THR A 427 -0.30 26.89 0.05
C THR A 427 -0.41 26.27 1.45
N TYR A 428 -0.85 27.03 2.46
CA TYR A 428 -1.16 26.50 3.79
C TYR A 428 -2.31 25.48 3.75
N LEU A 429 -3.42 25.81 3.07
CA LEU A 429 -4.57 24.92 2.95
C LEU A 429 -4.30 23.68 2.10
N TYR A 430 -3.40 23.75 1.11
CA TYR A 430 -2.96 22.55 0.39
C TYR A 430 -2.22 21.59 1.32
N GLY A 431 -1.49 22.10 2.33
CA GLY A 431 -0.96 21.28 3.41
C GLY A 431 -2.05 20.48 4.14
N TRP A 432 -3.23 21.07 4.35
CA TRP A 432 -4.40 20.37 4.91
C TRP A 432 -4.98 19.34 3.94
N ILE A 433 -5.08 19.67 2.65
CA ILE A 433 -5.54 18.74 1.60
C ILE A 433 -4.60 17.53 1.48
N ALA A 434 -3.28 17.75 1.55
CA ALA A 434 -2.27 16.72 1.44
C ALA A 434 -2.05 15.92 2.74
N GLY A 435 -2.67 16.33 3.86
CA GLY A 435 -2.54 15.68 5.16
C GLY A 435 -1.26 16.00 5.93
N PHE A 436 -0.54 17.07 5.56
CA PHE A 436 0.58 17.61 6.34
C PHE A 436 0.11 18.56 7.44
N ARG A 437 -1.10 19.12 7.32
CA ARG A 437 -1.72 19.97 8.33
C ARG A 437 -3.13 19.47 8.61
N GLU A 438 -3.65 19.85 9.75
CA GLU A 438 -5.01 19.56 10.19
C GLU A 438 -5.71 20.90 10.45
N VAL A 439 -7.04 20.86 10.46
CA VAL A 439 -7.86 22.00 10.89
C VAL A 439 -8.62 21.55 12.12
N VAL A 440 -8.46 22.27 13.22
CA VAL A 440 -9.05 21.93 14.51
C VAL A 440 -9.93 23.08 14.96
N SER A 441 -11.21 22.79 15.23
CA SER A 441 -12.14 23.73 15.83
C SER A 441 -12.15 23.58 17.34
N PHE A 442 -11.84 24.66 18.05
CA PHE A 442 -11.91 24.79 19.50
C PHE A 442 -13.21 25.52 19.85
N THR A 443 -14.17 24.84 20.46
CA THR A 443 -15.47 25.42 20.83
C THR A 443 -15.68 25.35 22.33
N GLY A 444 -15.66 26.50 23.00
CA GLY A 444 -15.88 26.60 24.44
C GLY A 444 -17.25 27.20 24.80
N ASP A 445 -17.37 27.63 26.05
CA ASP A 445 -18.60 28.22 26.61
C ASP A 445 -18.85 29.67 26.15
N HIS A 446 -17.83 30.41 25.71
CA HIS A 446 -17.94 31.81 25.29
C HIS A 446 -17.87 31.99 23.77
N GLY A 447 -17.03 31.20 23.10
CA GLY A 447 -16.76 31.37 21.69
C GLY A 447 -16.11 30.14 21.07
N SER A 448 -15.78 30.28 19.80
CA SER A 448 -15.11 29.25 19.00
C SER A 448 -13.95 29.84 18.24
N LEU A 449 -12.91 29.05 18.00
CA LEU A 449 -11.74 29.41 17.21
C LEU A 449 -11.34 28.19 16.37
N THR A 450 -11.30 28.32 15.05
CA THR A 450 -10.92 27.23 14.14
C THR A 450 -9.54 27.51 13.57
N LEU A 451 -8.56 26.67 13.93
CA LEU A 451 -7.15 26.92 13.64
C LEU A 451 -6.58 25.89 12.69
N LEU A 452 -5.71 26.36 11.81
CA LEU A 452 -4.82 25.49 11.04
C LEU A 452 -3.64 25.07 11.91
N THR A 453 -3.34 23.77 11.94
CA THR A 453 -2.18 23.26 12.68
C THR A 453 -0.88 23.53 11.95
N ASP A 454 0.23 23.40 12.67
CA ASP A 454 1.57 23.37 12.12
C ASP A 454 1.77 22.15 11.20
N GLU A 455 2.82 22.22 10.38
CA GLU A 455 3.17 21.16 9.45
C GLU A 455 3.75 19.95 10.19
N ALA A 456 3.10 18.80 10.02
CA ALA A 456 3.58 17.50 10.43
C ALA A 456 4.34 16.85 9.26
N PRO A 457 5.64 16.56 9.40
CA PRO A 457 6.41 15.94 8.33
C PRO A 457 5.90 14.50 8.06
N PRO A 458 5.92 14.06 6.79
CA PRO A 458 5.52 12.69 6.45
C PRO A 458 6.45 11.66 7.09
N LEU A 459 5.86 10.54 7.53
CA LEU A 459 6.63 9.39 8.00
C LEU A 459 7.27 8.68 6.81
N THR A 460 8.60 8.70 6.72
CA THR A 460 9.35 7.95 5.72
C THR A 460 9.70 6.57 6.27
N GLN A 461 9.26 5.52 5.58
CA GLN A 461 9.56 4.13 5.93
C GLN A 461 10.16 3.40 4.73
N ALA A 462 11.24 2.66 4.95
CA ALA A 462 11.83 1.82 3.93
C ALA A 462 10.98 0.56 3.71
N VAL A 463 10.95 0.06 2.48
CA VAL A 463 10.36 -1.24 2.15
C VAL A 463 11.16 -2.32 2.87
N GLN A 464 10.46 -3.20 3.59
CA GLN A 464 11.10 -4.28 4.32
C GLN A 464 11.58 -5.37 3.36
N SER A 465 12.84 -5.81 3.50
CA SER A 465 13.47 -6.73 2.55
C SER A 465 12.75 -8.08 2.41
N TRP A 466 12.17 -8.60 3.50
CA TRP A 466 11.43 -9.87 3.49
C TRP A 466 10.07 -9.79 2.79
N GLN A 467 9.53 -8.59 2.56
CA GLN A 467 8.30 -8.43 1.77
C GLN A 467 8.57 -8.57 0.27
N MET A 468 9.82 -8.41 -0.16
CA MET A 468 10.20 -8.65 -1.55
C MET A 468 10.28 -10.16 -1.80
N ALA A 469 9.32 -10.70 -2.55
CA ALA A 469 9.26 -12.13 -2.92
C ALA A 469 10.33 -12.55 -3.97
N THR A 470 11.52 -11.93 -3.94
CA THR A 470 12.62 -12.20 -4.88
C THR A 470 13.22 -13.59 -4.69
N ASN A 471 13.16 -14.15 -3.48
CA ASN A 471 13.75 -15.45 -3.17
C ASN A 471 13.21 -16.59 -4.05
N PHE A 472 11.89 -16.64 -4.29
CA PHE A 472 11.30 -17.68 -5.13
C PHE A 472 11.66 -17.49 -6.61
N ALA A 473 11.65 -16.24 -7.09
CA ALA A 473 12.05 -15.91 -8.45
C ALA A 473 13.53 -16.26 -8.70
N GLN A 474 14.42 -15.97 -7.76
CA GLN A 474 15.85 -16.32 -7.81
C GLN A 474 16.09 -17.83 -7.79
N TYR A 475 15.32 -18.56 -6.98
CA TYR A 475 15.39 -20.03 -6.95
C TYR A 475 14.96 -20.63 -8.31
N CYS A 476 13.83 -20.17 -8.85
CA CYS A 476 13.34 -20.60 -10.16
C CYS A 476 14.34 -20.24 -11.27
N GLN A 477 14.91 -19.04 -11.23
CA GLN A 477 15.93 -18.60 -12.16
C GLN A 477 17.16 -19.51 -12.11
N SER A 478 17.69 -19.80 -10.91
CA SER A 478 18.81 -20.74 -10.73
C SER A 478 18.51 -22.13 -11.31
N GLY A 479 17.28 -22.63 -11.12
CA GLY A 479 16.82 -23.87 -11.74
C GLY A 479 16.86 -23.81 -13.28
N VAL A 480 16.35 -22.73 -13.88
CA VAL A 480 16.41 -22.52 -15.34
C VAL A 480 17.85 -22.47 -15.84
N TRP A 481 18.75 -21.76 -15.15
CA TRP A 481 20.18 -21.73 -15.46
C TRP A 481 20.80 -23.13 -15.44
N TYR A 482 20.54 -23.91 -14.39
CA TYR A 482 21.03 -25.27 -14.28
C TYR A 482 20.60 -26.14 -15.48
N VAL A 483 19.32 -26.09 -15.85
CA VAL A 483 18.83 -26.83 -17.03
C VAL A 483 19.55 -26.38 -18.30
N THR A 484 19.71 -25.08 -18.52
CA THR A 484 20.43 -24.55 -19.70
C THR A 484 21.88 -25.05 -19.73
N CYS A 485 22.61 -24.94 -18.63
CA CYS A 485 24.00 -25.38 -18.53
C CYS A 485 24.12 -26.89 -18.76
N MET A 486 23.24 -27.71 -18.20
CA MET A 486 23.25 -29.15 -18.43
C MET A 486 22.94 -29.51 -19.89
N MET A 487 21.94 -28.88 -20.49
CA MET A 487 21.62 -29.11 -21.91
C MET A 487 22.78 -28.73 -22.84
N LEU A 488 23.49 -27.63 -22.55
CA LEU A 488 24.69 -27.24 -23.26
C LEU A 488 25.83 -28.25 -23.07
N SER A 489 26.07 -28.72 -21.85
CA SER A 489 27.08 -29.74 -21.55
C SER A 489 26.80 -31.04 -22.30
N VAL A 490 25.55 -31.50 -22.33
CA VAL A 490 25.14 -32.70 -23.08
C VAL A 490 25.31 -32.48 -24.59
N ALA A 491 24.92 -31.32 -25.12
CA ALA A 491 25.12 -30.99 -26.52
C ALA A 491 26.60 -30.99 -26.93
N LEU A 492 27.48 -30.41 -26.09
CA LEU A 492 28.93 -30.42 -26.30
C LEU A 492 29.50 -31.83 -26.22
N LEU A 493 29.06 -32.63 -25.25
CA LEU A 493 29.50 -34.01 -25.08
C LEU A 493 29.10 -34.87 -26.29
N VAL A 494 27.84 -34.78 -26.74
CA VAL A 494 27.35 -35.46 -27.95
C VAL A 494 28.12 -34.99 -29.19
N SER A 495 28.38 -33.69 -29.32
CA SER A 495 29.20 -33.14 -30.43
C SER A 495 30.62 -33.68 -30.41
N GLY A 496 31.22 -33.82 -29.23
CA GLY A 496 32.53 -34.46 -29.05
C GLY A 496 32.52 -35.91 -29.51
N TYR A 497 31.48 -36.68 -29.17
CA TYR A 497 31.29 -38.03 -29.69
C TYR A 497 31.13 -38.08 -31.21
N ILE A 498 30.35 -37.17 -31.81
CA ILE A 498 30.19 -37.07 -33.26
C ILE A 498 31.54 -36.87 -33.96
N VAL A 499 32.38 -35.99 -33.44
CA VAL A 499 33.75 -35.78 -33.97
C VAL A 499 34.63 -37.02 -33.75
N ALA A 500 34.57 -37.62 -32.56
CA ALA A 500 35.41 -38.78 -32.22
C ALA A 500 35.09 -40.02 -33.06
N ILE A 501 33.87 -40.17 -33.54
CA ILE A 501 33.43 -41.28 -34.41
C ILE A 501 33.45 -40.90 -35.90
N GLY A 502 34.09 -39.80 -36.29
CA GLY A 502 34.25 -39.41 -37.69
C GLY A 502 32.94 -39.04 -38.41
N GLY A 503 31.90 -38.66 -37.67
CA GLY A 503 30.58 -38.32 -38.24
C GLY A 503 29.66 -39.51 -38.52
N HIS A 504 30.03 -40.74 -38.12
CA HIS A 504 29.19 -41.93 -38.29
C HIS A 504 28.14 -42.06 -37.16
N PHE A 505 27.02 -41.34 -37.25
CA PHE A 505 25.92 -41.37 -36.27
C PHE A 505 24.54 -41.23 -36.93
N GLU A 506 23.48 -41.53 -36.18
CA GLU A 506 22.10 -41.29 -36.65
C GLU A 506 21.67 -39.84 -36.37
N GLY A 507 21.61 -39.02 -37.42
CA GLY A 507 21.36 -37.58 -37.30
C GLY A 507 20.01 -37.22 -36.69
N LEU A 508 18.97 -37.98 -37.01
CA LEU A 508 17.62 -37.71 -36.51
C LEU A 508 17.49 -37.98 -35.01
N ASN A 509 18.26 -38.92 -34.46
CA ASN A 509 18.31 -39.15 -33.01
C ASN A 509 18.84 -37.92 -32.26
N MET A 510 19.71 -37.12 -32.87
CA MET A 510 20.26 -35.92 -32.23
C MET A 510 19.20 -34.81 -32.05
N LEU A 511 18.13 -34.82 -32.86
CA LEU A 511 17.02 -33.88 -32.71
C LEU A 511 16.15 -34.19 -31.47
N GLU A 512 16.29 -35.38 -30.89
CA GLU A 512 15.62 -35.80 -29.67
C GLU A 512 16.38 -35.35 -28.40
N LEU A 513 17.29 -34.37 -28.52
CA LEU A 513 18.07 -33.82 -27.41
C LEU A 513 17.19 -33.35 -26.25
N SER A 514 16.10 -32.62 -26.53
CA SER A 514 15.20 -32.11 -25.49
C SER A 514 14.30 -33.19 -24.87
N ARG A 515 14.00 -34.27 -25.59
CA ARG A 515 13.03 -35.29 -25.18
C ARG A 515 13.67 -36.50 -24.54
N VAL A 516 14.84 -36.90 -25.02
CA VAL A 516 15.61 -38.02 -24.45
C VAL A 516 16.72 -37.46 -23.57
N GLY A 517 17.58 -36.59 -24.13
CA GLY A 517 18.71 -36.02 -23.40
C GLY A 517 18.29 -35.25 -22.16
N GLY A 518 17.35 -34.31 -22.29
CA GLY A 518 16.85 -33.53 -21.16
C GLY A 518 16.28 -34.41 -20.04
N ILE A 519 15.51 -35.44 -20.37
CA ILE A 519 14.88 -36.29 -19.35
C ILE A 519 15.91 -37.15 -18.63
N VAL A 520 16.92 -37.62 -19.35
CA VAL A 520 17.97 -38.48 -18.82
C VAL A 520 18.99 -37.71 -17.97
N TRP A 521 19.43 -36.54 -18.44
CA TRP A 521 20.53 -35.79 -17.82
C TRP A 521 20.07 -34.74 -16.81
N VAL A 522 18.84 -34.23 -16.94
CA VAL A 522 18.29 -33.18 -16.06
C VAL A 522 17.19 -33.73 -15.16
N GLY A 523 16.32 -34.57 -15.72
CA GLY A 523 15.20 -35.17 -14.99
C GLY A 523 13.90 -34.37 -15.08
N ARG A 524 12.78 -35.10 -14.96
CA ARG A 524 11.41 -34.56 -15.11
C ARG A 524 11.10 -33.36 -14.20
N PRO A 525 11.46 -33.34 -12.90
CA PRO A 525 11.07 -32.24 -12.00
C PRO A 525 11.64 -30.88 -12.41
N LEU A 526 12.91 -30.84 -12.83
CA LEU A 526 13.58 -29.59 -13.24
C LEU A 526 13.14 -29.13 -14.63
N LEU A 527 12.82 -30.07 -15.54
CA LEU A 527 12.19 -29.72 -16.82
C LEU A 527 10.76 -29.20 -16.62
N PHE A 528 10.01 -29.77 -15.67
CA PHE A 528 8.70 -29.27 -15.28
C PHE A 528 8.82 -27.85 -14.72
N LEU A 529 9.74 -27.62 -13.77
CA LEU A 529 10.03 -26.28 -13.23
C LEU A 529 10.33 -25.28 -14.35
N ARG A 530 11.21 -25.65 -15.29
CA ARG A 530 11.56 -24.79 -16.44
C ARG A 530 10.32 -24.45 -17.27
N SER A 531 9.50 -25.44 -17.61
CA SER A 531 8.26 -25.21 -18.36
C SER A 531 7.27 -24.33 -17.59
N LEU A 532 7.17 -24.52 -16.27
CA LEU A 532 6.28 -23.77 -15.40
C LEU A 532 6.70 -22.30 -15.32
N THR A 533 8.01 -22.01 -15.26
CA THR A 533 8.49 -20.61 -15.30
C THR A 533 8.12 -19.92 -16.61
N ALA A 534 8.18 -20.62 -17.74
CA ALA A 534 7.77 -20.07 -19.03
C ALA A 534 6.26 -19.82 -19.10
N LEU A 535 5.45 -20.76 -18.59
CA LEU A 535 4.00 -20.61 -18.50
C LEU A 535 3.61 -19.43 -17.59
N CYS A 536 4.33 -19.24 -16.49
CA CYS A 536 4.17 -18.08 -15.61
C CYS A 536 4.53 -16.77 -16.31
N LEU A 537 5.65 -16.72 -17.05
CA LEU A 537 6.03 -15.54 -17.82
C LEU A 537 4.99 -15.20 -18.91
N LEU A 538 4.46 -16.19 -19.62
CA LEU A 538 3.40 -16.00 -20.63
C LEU A 538 2.03 -15.67 -20.03
N SER A 539 1.86 -15.88 -18.73
CA SER A 539 0.66 -15.56 -17.97
C SER A 539 0.82 -14.31 -17.11
N THR A 540 1.90 -13.55 -17.30
CA THR A 540 2.23 -12.34 -16.54
C THR A 540 2.45 -11.14 -17.48
N GLY A 541 1.80 -10.01 -17.18
CA GLY A 541 2.06 -8.73 -17.83
C GLY A 541 3.27 -8.01 -17.25
N SER A 542 4.05 -7.34 -18.09
CA SER A 542 5.20 -6.54 -17.65
C SER A 542 4.78 -5.14 -17.23
N LEU A 543 5.28 -4.69 -16.08
CA LEU A 543 5.16 -3.32 -15.60
C LEU A 543 6.55 -2.82 -15.22
N GLU A 544 7.04 -1.82 -15.95
CA GLU A 544 8.38 -1.26 -15.77
C GLU A 544 8.29 0.17 -15.26
N LEU A 545 9.20 0.54 -14.35
CA LEU A 545 9.36 1.92 -13.92
C LEU A 545 10.31 2.62 -14.90
N VAL A 546 9.77 3.53 -15.71
CA VAL A 546 10.52 4.28 -16.72
C VAL A 546 10.76 5.70 -16.22
N TYR A 547 11.96 6.21 -16.44
CA TYR A 547 12.35 7.58 -16.13
C TYR A 547 12.56 8.38 -17.42
N SER A 548 11.89 9.53 -17.55
CA SER A 548 11.99 10.39 -18.72
C SER A 548 13.19 11.36 -18.71
N GLY A 549 13.95 11.41 -17.60
CA GLY A 549 14.87 12.50 -17.31
C GLY A 549 14.33 13.51 -16.30
N TYR A 550 13.00 13.52 -16.09
CA TYR A 550 12.30 14.44 -15.19
C TYR A 550 11.33 13.72 -14.26
N ILE A 551 10.50 12.81 -14.78
CA ILE A 551 9.48 12.10 -14.02
C ILE A 551 9.65 10.59 -14.14
N SER A 552 9.25 9.87 -13.09
CA SER A 552 9.14 8.41 -13.10
C SER A 552 7.69 8.00 -13.33
N ARG A 553 7.44 7.08 -14.26
CA ARG A 553 6.10 6.55 -14.56
C ARG A 553 6.14 5.03 -14.73
N PHE A 554 5.03 4.38 -14.41
CA PHE A 554 4.84 2.99 -14.80
C PHE A 554 4.50 2.91 -16.29
N ALA A 555 5.25 2.10 -17.02
CA ALA A 555 4.97 1.74 -18.40
C ALA A 555 4.66 0.25 -18.48
N ALA A 556 3.70 -0.11 -19.32
CA ALA A 556 3.41 -1.50 -19.67
C ALA A 556 3.93 -1.77 -21.09
N PRO A 557 5.25 -2.00 -21.27
CA PRO A 557 5.83 -2.19 -22.59
C PRO A 557 5.32 -3.48 -23.23
N ARG A 558 5.13 -3.45 -24.55
CA ARG A 558 4.79 -4.66 -25.30
C ARG A 558 6.00 -5.61 -25.30
N THR A 559 5.77 -6.87 -24.93
CA THR A 559 6.79 -7.90 -25.02
C THR A 559 7.16 -8.15 -26.48
N PRO A 560 8.45 -8.05 -26.88
CA PRO A 560 8.86 -8.30 -28.25
C PRO A 560 8.51 -9.72 -28.73
N TRP A 561 8.15 -9.85 -30.01
CA TRP A 561 7.68 -11.11 -30.59
C TRP A 561 8.67 -12.28 -30.41
N TYR A 562 9.97 -12.02 -30.46
CA TYR A 562 11.00 -13.05 -30.29
C TYR A 562 11.07 -13.59 -28.86
N LYS A 563 10.80 -12.75 -27.84
CA LYS A 563 10.70 -13.19 -26.45
C LYS A 563 9.46 -14.06 -26.23
N VAL A 564 8.35 -13.70 -26.89
CA VAL A 564 7.11 -14.51 -26.86
C VAL A 564 7.34 -15.87 -27.53
N ALA A 565 7.96 -15.89 -28.71
CA ALA A 565 8.27 -17.13 -29.43
C ALA A 565 9.25 -18.03 -28.65
N LEU A 566 10.25 -17.43 -28.00
CA LEU A 566 11.20 -18.13 -27.13
C LEU A 566 10.49 -18.72 -25.90
N ALA A 567 9.71 -17.92 -25.18
CA ALA A 567 8.95 -18.38 -24.00
C ALA A 567 7.92 -19.46 -24.38
N ALA A 568 7.26 -19.34 -25.53
CA ALA A 568 6.42 -20.40 -26.08
C ALA A 568 7.24 -21.68 -26.36
N GLY A 569 8.47 -21.55 -26.86
CA GLY A 569 9.40 -22.67 -27.04
C GLY A 569 9.70 -23.38 -25.72
N GLU A 570 9.91 -22.62 -24.65
CA GLU A 570 10.15 -23.17 -23.31
C GLU A 570 8.94 -23.94 -22.73
N THR A 571 7.70 -23.66 -23.19
CA THR A 571 6.54 -24.47 -22.79
C THR A 571 6.58 -25.90 -23.34
N THR A 572 7.36 -26.15 -24.41
CA THR A 572 7.49 -27.49 -24.98
C THR A 572 8.22 -28.47 -24.07
N TRP A 573 8.94 -28.00 -23.05
CA TRP A 573 9.46 -28.88 -21.99
C TRP A 573 8.35 -29.60 -21.23
N LEU A 574 7.19 -28.95 -21.03
CA LEU A 574 6.02 -29.61 -20.45
C LEU A 574 5.48 -30.70 -21.37
N VAL A 575 5.49 -30.45 -22.68
CA VAL A 575 5.14 -31.46 -23.70
C VAL A 575 6.08 -32.66 -23.61
N SER A 576 7.38 -32.45 -23.48
CA SER A 576 8.37 -33.54 -23.32
C SER A 576 8.10 -34.37 -22.06
N VAL A 577 7.86 -33.71 -20.91
CA VAL A 577 7.53 -34.40 -19.65
C VAL A 577 6.23 -35.19 -19.76
N ALA A 578 5.17 -34.59 -20.33
CA ALA A 578 3.89 -35.24 -20.52
C ALA A 578 4.00 -36.46 -21.46
N ASN A 579 4.74 -36.31 -22.55
CA ASN A 579 4.98 -37.39 -23.50
C ASN A 579 5.73 -38.55 -22.83
N ASP A 580 6.80 -38.28 -22.11
CA ASP A 580 7.62 -39.30 -21.44
C ASP A 580 6.85 -40.08 -20.37
N ILE A 581 6.00 -39.40 -19.59
CA ILE A 581 5.08 -40.09 -18.66
C ILE A 581 4.09 -40.96 -19.46
N SER A 582 3.57 -40.44 -20.58
CA SER A 582 2.61 -41.15 -21.42
C SER A 582 3.20 -42.33 -22.21
N LEU A 583 4.53 -42.45 -22.33
CA LEU A 583 5.19 -43.53 -23.11
C LEU A 583 4.79 -44.94 -22.66
N ILE A 584 4.39 -45.11 -21.40
CA ILE A 584 3.85 -46.38 -20.87
C ILE A 584 2.62 -46.83 -21.68
N VAL A 585 1.82 -45.87 -22.12
CA VAL A 585 0.56 -46.07 -22.86
C VAL A 585 0.75 -45.87 -24.36
N THR A 586 1.51 -44.86 -24.77
CA THR A 586 1.63 -44.45 -26.17
C THR A 586 2.62 -45.31 -26.96
N LYS A 587 3.67 -45.83 -26.32
CA LYS A 587 4.63 -46.79 -26.88
C LYS A 587 5.06 -46.46 -28.31
N GLU A 588 4.93 -47.39 -29.26
CA GLU A 588 5.35 -47.24 -30.65
C GLU A 588 4.61 -46.11 -31.40
N HIS A 589 3.43 -45.71 -30.95
CA HIS A 589 2.71 -44.58 -31.54
C HIS A 589 3.40 -43.24 -31.24
N ALA A 590 4.21 -43.14 -30.18
CA ALA A 590 4.85 -41.90 -29.75
C ALA A 590 5.74 -41.29 -30.85
N ALA A 591 6.54 -42.11 -31.54
CA ALA A 591 7.41 -41.67 -32.63
C ALA A 591 6.68 -40.87 -33.73
N LEU A 592 5.40 -41.19 -33.97
CA LEU A 592 4.63 -40.59 -35.06
C LEU A 592 4.06 -39.21 -34.72
N PHE A 593 3.76 -38.94 -33.45
CA PHE A 593 3.02 -37.72 -33.07
C PHE A 593 3.80 -36.75 -32.19
N VAL A 594 4.85 -37.19 -31.48
CA VAL A 594 5.55 -36.36 -30.50
C VAL A 594 6.18 -35.13 -31.15
N THR A 595 6.83 -35.27 -32.31
CA THR A 595 7.38 -34.15 -33.09
C THR A 595 6.34 -33.14 -33.59
N PRO A 596 5.33 -33.55 -34.38
CA PRO A 596 4.33 -32.62 -34.84
C PRO A 596 3.53 -31.99 -33.70
N ASN A 597 3.26 -32.73 -32.61
CA ASN A 597 2.57 -32.18 -31.44
C ASN A 597 3.36 -31.07 -30.74
N SER A 598 4.67 -31.22 -30.53
CA SER A 598 5.50 -30.15 -29.97
C SER A 598 5.46 -28.88 -30.84
N LEU A 599 5.50 -29.03 -32.17
CA LEU A 599 5.42 -27.89 -33.10
C LEU A 599 4.03 -27.23 -33.06
N ILE A 600 2.96 -28.03 -32.98
CA ILE A 600 1.58 -27.52 -32.86
C ILE A 600 1.44 -26.73 -31.55
N VAL A 601 1.85 -27.30 -30.42
CA VAL A 601 1.77 -26.62 -29.11
C VAL A 601 2.56 -25.33 -29.14
N TRP A 602 3.80 -25.37 -29.64
CA TRP A 602 4.63 -24.17 -29.77
C TRP A 602 3.93 -23.07 -30.57
N PHE A 603 3.39 -23.41 -31.75
CA PHE A 603 2.71 -22.45 -32.61
C PHE A 603 1.43 -21.90 -31.99
N VAL A 604 0.61 -22.77 -31.38
CA VAL A 604 -0.63 -22.36 -30.71
C VAL A 604 -0.33 -21.44 -29.53
N VAL A 605 0.64 -21.79 -28.67
CA VAL A 605 1.02 -20.97 -27.51
C VAL A 605 1.62 -19.63 -27.95
N ALA A 606 2.45 -19.63 -28.99
CA ALA A 606 3.07 -18.41 -29.54
C ALA A 606 2.01 -17.46 -30.12
N ILE A 607 1.09 -17.97 -30.94
CA ILE A 607 -0.01 -17.16 -31.51
C ILE A 607 -0.92 -16.65 -30.41
N LEU A 608 -1.36 -17.53 -29.51
CA LEU A 608 -2.27 -17.16 -28.44
C LEU A 608 -1.67 -16.07 -27.54
N SER A 609 -0.35 -16.09 -27.32
CA SER A 609 0.37 -15.10 -26.52
C SER A 609 0.73 -13.82 -27.27
N ALA A 610 0.84 -13.88 -28.60
CA ALA A 610 1.01 -12.69 -29.43
C ALA A 610 -0.31 -11.93 -29.65
N VAL A 611 -1.42 -12.65 -29.84
CA VAL A 611 -2.74 -12.07 -30.15
C VAL A 611 -3.44 -11.57 -28.89
N VAL A 612 -3.33 -12.31 -27.78
CA VAL A 612 -3.97 -11.97 -26.50
C VAL A 612 -2.91 -11.93 -25.39
N PRO A 613 -2.09 -10.85 -25.31
CA PRO A 613 -1.11 -10.70 -24.25
C PRO A 613 -1.78 -10.38 -22.91
N VAL A 614 -1.19 -10.85 -21.81
CA VAL A 614 -1.65 -10.51 -20.46
C VAL A 614 -1.25 -9.07 -20.12
N ALA A 615 -2.23 -8.27 -19.71
CA ALA A 615 -2.01 -6.90 -19.26
C ALA A 615 -1.98 -6.85 -17.72
N ALA A 616 -1.06 -6.07 -17.16
CA ALA A 616 -1.12 -5.74 -15.74
C ALA A 616 -2.30 -4.80 -15.48
N THR A 617 -3.05 -5.08 -14.41
CA THR A 617 -4.17 -4.24 -13.97
C THR A 617 -3.87 -3.70 -12.59
N SER A 618 -4.29 -2.46 -12.34
CA SER A 618 -4.19 -1.83 -11.03
C SER A 618 -5.57 -1.32 -10.62
N THR A 619 -5.89 -1.51 -9.34
CA THR A 619 -7.08 -0.98 -8.71
C THR A 619 -6.64 -0.14 -7.51
N ILE A 620 -7.27 1.02 -7.36
CA ILE A 620 -7.13 1.86 -6.17
C ILE A 620 -8.49 1.83 -5.51
N ASP A 621 -8.55 1.17 -4.35
CA ASP A 621 -9.77 1.02 -3.56
C ASP A 621 -9.35 1.04 -2.09
N LEU A 622 -9.33 2.23 -1.50
CA LEU A 622 -8.94 2.41 -0.10
C LEU A 622 -10.07 1.95 0.80
N SER A 623 -9.90 0.78 1.41
CA SER A 623 -10.81 0.24 2.42
C SER A 623 -10.11 0.22 3.77
N CYS A 624 -10.73 0.81 4.78
CA CYS A 624 -10.18 0.90 6.14
C CYS A 624 -11.17 0.35 7.16
N ALA A 625 -10.66 -0.39 8.14
CA ALA A 625 -11.39 -0.89 9.28
C ALA A 625 -10.74 -0.39 10.57
N VAL A 626 -11.56 0.08 11.51
CA VAL A 626 -11.12 0.39 12.87
C VAL A 626 -10.98 -0.94 13.60
N VAL A 627 -9.74 -1.33 13.92
CA VAL A 627 -9.46 -2.58 14.64
C VAL A 627 -9.59 -2.36 16.13
N GLU A 628 -9.22 -1.16 16.59
CA GLU A 628 -9.39 -0.74 17.96
C GLU A 628 -9.90 0.70 17.99
N MET A 629 -11.06 0.90 18.63
CA MET A 629 -11.77 2.16 18.60
C MET A 629 -10.94 3.28 19.20
N ASP A 630 -10.77 4.37 18.45
CA ASP A 630 -9.95 5.51 18.84
C ASP A 630 -8.50 5.13 19.18
N LEU A 631 -7.90 4.05 18.62
CA LEU A 631 -6.48 3.74 18.81
C LEU A 631 -5.78 3.17 17.57
N GLN A 632 -6.42 2.31 16.78
CA GLN A 632 -5.76 1.62 15.66
C GLN A 632 -6.70 1.40 14.46
N VAL A 633 -6.21 1.79 13.27
CA VAL A 633 -6.87 1.56 11.98
C VAL A 633 -6.03 0.64 11.10
N LYS A 634 -6.68 -0.23 10.34
CA LYS A 634 -6.07 -1.10 9.33
C LYS A 634 -6.71 -0.83 7.97
N CYS A 635 -5.89 -0.50 6.99
CA CYS A 635 -6.32 -0.15 5.64
C CYS A 635 -5.68 -1.05 4.58
N THR A 636 -6.39 -1.19 3.46
CA THR A 636 -5.90 -1.74 2.20
C THR A 636 -6.14 -0.69 1.11
N SER A 637 -5.08 -0.19 0.46
CA SER A 637 -5.17 0.87 -0.56
C SER A 637 -5.62 0.40 -1.94
N GLY A 638 -5.43 -0.89 -2.25
CA GLY A 638 -5.71 -1.42 -3.58
C GLY A 638 -4.88 -2.64 -3.94
N GLY A 639 -4.91 -3.01 -5.22
CA GLY A 639 -4.25 -4.20 -5.74
C GLY A 639 -3.63 -3.99 -7.12
N ILE A 640 -2.50 -4.65 -7.35
CA ILE A 640 -1.83 -4.73 -8.65
C ILE A 640 -1.84 -6.21 -9.05
N ALA A 641 -2.64 -6.56 -10.06
CA ALA A 641 -2.63 -7.90 -10.63
C ALA A 641 -1.76 -7.89 -11.89
N ILE A 642 -0.58 -8.50 -11.78
CA ILE A 642 0.33 -8.70 -12.91
C ILE A 642 0.08 -10.03 -13.61
N GLY A 643 -0.50 -11.01 -12.92
CA GLY A 643 -0.71 -12.35 -13.44
C GLY A 643 -2.17 -12.70 -13.69
N ASP A 644 -2.37 -13.65 -14.61
CA ASP A 644 -3.68 -14.21 -14.96
C ASP A 644 -3.67 -15.74 -14.74
N PHE A 645 -4.38 -16.17 -13.70
CA PHE A 645 -4.52 -17.60 -13.38
C PHE A 645 -5.33 -18.37 -14.43
N GLY A 646 -6.36 -17.75 -15.01
CA GLY A 646 -7.14 -18.35 -16.08
C GLY A 646 -6.28 -18.62 -17.31
N ARG A 647 -5.38 -17.67 -17.64
CA ARG A 647 -4.39 -17.84 -18.70
C ARG A 647 -3.42 -18.97 -18.41
N LEU A 648 -2.91 -19.07 -17.18
CA LEU A 648 -2.02 -20.15 -16.78
C LEU A 648 -2.70 -21.52 -16.98
N VAL A 649 -3.94 -21.67 -16.50
CA VAL A 649 -4.72 -22.91 -16.67
C VAL A 649 -4.98 -23.21 -18.14
N LEU A 650 -5.36 -22.20 -18.94
CA LEU A 650 -5.58 -22.35 -20.37
C LEU A 650 -4.35 -22.92 -21.08
N LEU A 651 -3.16 -22.38 -20.81
CA LEU A 651 -1.93 -22.86 -21.44
C LEU A 651 -1.59 -24.30 -21.02
N HIS A 652 -1.82 -24.68 -19.77
CA HIS A 652 -1.69 -26.07 -19.33
C HIS A 652 -2.68 -26.99 -20.06
N CYS A 653 -3.94 -26.57 -20.18
CA CYS A 653 -4.97 -27.32 -20.90
C CYS A 653 -4.64 -27.47 -22.39
N VAL A 654 -4.05 -26.45 -23.03
CA VAL A 654 -3.58 -26.53 -24.42
C VAL A 654 -2.49 -27.60 -24.55
N VAL A 655 -1.49 -27.58 -23.67
CA VAL A 655 -0.40 -28.57 -23.69
C VAL A 655 -0.96 -29.99 -23.55
N ILE A 656 -1.77 -30.25 -22.51
CA ILE A 656 -2.30 -31.60 -22.26
C ILE A 656 -3.30 -32.00 -23.35
N GLY A 657 -4.20 -31.10 -23.74
CA GLY A 657 -5.22 -31.32 -24.76
C GLY A 657 -4.64 -31.66 -26.13
N CYS A 658 -3.61 -30.91 -26.58
CA CYS A 658 -2.90 -31.21 -27.83
C CYS A 658 -2.23 -32.59 -27.78
N ASN A 659 -1.59 -32.96 -26.65
CA ASN A 659 -0.98 -34.27 -26.49
C ASN A 659 -2.01 -35.40 -26.62
N VAL A 660 -3.14 -35.29 -25.91
CA VAL A 660 -4.22 -36.30 -25.95
C VAL A 660 -4.83 -36.39 -27.35
N ALA A 661 -5.14 -35.25 -27.97
CA ALA A 661 -5.73 -35.22 -29.31
C ALA A 661 -4.78 -35.82 -30.35
N SER A 662 -3.50 -35.45 -30.32
CA SER A 662 -2.47 -35.98 -31.22
C SER A 662 -2.32 -37.50 -31.08
N PHE A 663 -2.30 -38.01 -29.85
CA PHE A 663 -2.28 -39.46 -29.60
C PHE A 663 -3.52 -40.16 -30.14
N LEU A 664 -4.72 -39.65 -29.85
CA LEU A 664 -5.98 -40.26 -30.31
C LEU A 664 -6.10 -40.26 -31.84
N ILE A 665 -5.70 -39.16 -32.49
CA ILE A 665 -5.68 -39.06 -33.96
C ILE A 665 -4.73 -40.10 -34.53
N THR A 666 -3.50 -40.17 -34.02
CA THR A 666 -2.48 -41.14 -34.48
C THR A 666 -2.92 -42.58 -34.24
N LYS A 667 -3.48 -42.91 -33.08
CA LYS A 667 -4.01 -44.24 -32.77
C LYS A 667 -5.20 -44.63 -33.66
N ARG A 668 -6.06 -43.68 -34.03
CA ARG A 668 -7.18 -43.91 -34.96
C ARG A 668 -6.71 -44.12 -36.40
N ARG A 669 -5.71 -43.35 -36.85
CA ARG A 669 -5.14 -43.41 -38.21
C ARG A 669 -4.22 -44.62 -38.40
N VAL A 670 -3.44 -44.98 -37.37
CA VAL A 670 -2.49 -46.10 -37.38
C VAL A 670 -2.84 -47.05 -36.24
N ARG A 671 -3.72 -48.02 -36.52
CA ARG A 671 -4.29 -48.90 -35.48
C ARG A 671 -3.31 -49.95 -34.94
N ARG A 672 -2.35 -50.41 -35.75
CA ARG A 672 -1.38 -51.44 -35.37
C ARG A 672 0.00 -51.05 -35.89
N LEU A 673 0.97 -50.97 -34.98
CA LEU A 673 2.39 -50.89 -35.27
C LEU A 673 3.04 -52.19 -34.78
N ALA A 674 4.11 -52.61 -35.44
CA ALA A 674 4.91 -53.74 -34.96
C ALA A 674 5.58 -53.34 -33.63
N PRO A 675 5.63 -54.23 -32.62
CA PRO A 675 6.24 -53.93 -31.34
C PRO A 675 7.74 -53.65 -31.50
N CYS A 676 8.28 -52.72 -30.72
CA CYS A 676 9.71 -52.44 -30.74
C CYS A 676 10.50 -53.68 -30.31
N ARG A 677 11.46 -54.10 -31.16
CA ARG A 677 12.25 -55.34 -30.98
C ARG A 677 13.35 -55.23 -29.92
N ILE A 678 13.60 -54.03 -29.40
CA ILE A 678 14.66 -53.77 -28.43
C ILE A 678 14.19 -54.13 -27.02
N ASN A 679 14.89 -55.06 -26.37
CA ASN A 679 14.57 -55.55 -25.02
C ASN A 679 15.58 -55.13 -23.93
N SER A 680 16.44 -54.15 -24.19
CA SER A 680 17.46 -53.76 -23.21
C SER A 680 16.94 -52.90 -22.06
N LEU A 681 17.40 -53.21 -20.85
CA LEU A 681 17.12 -52.46 -19.61
C LEU A 681 17.99 -51.20 -19.44
N ILE A 682 19.05 -51.07 -20.24
CA ILE A 682 20.01 -49.94 -20.20
C ILE A 682 19.44 -48.72 -20.95
N MET A 683 18.48 -48.93 -21.86
CA MET A 683 17.84 -47.84 -22.60
C MET A 683 16.72 -47.18 -21.81
N SER A 684 16.66 -45.85 -21.90
CA SER A 684 15.49 -45.11 -21.45
C SER A 684 14.28 -45.40 -22.35
N SER A 685 13.06 -45.34 -21.79
CA SER A 685 11.82 -45.47 -22.55
C SER A 685 11.75 -44.48 -23.73
N GLY A 686 12.22 -43.25 -23.53
CA GLY A 686 12.34 -42.26 -24.60
C GLY A 686 13.24 -42.75 -25.73
N ALA A 687 14.43 -43.25 -25.42
CA ALA A 687 15.32 -43.80 -26.43
C ALA A 687 14.73 -45.03 -27.14
N LYS A 688 13.99 -45.90 -26.43
CA LYS A 688 13.36 -47.12 -27.00
C LYS A 688 12.23 -46.83 -28.00
N TYR A 689 11.50 -45.74 -27.82
CA TYR A 689 10.31 -45.44 -28.63
C TYR A 689 10.47 -44.22 -29.54
N LEU A 690 11.44 -43.33 -29.31
CA LEU A 690 11.64 -42.10 -30.10
C LEU A 690 12.86 -42.15 -31.01
N PHE A 691 13.87 -42.97 -30.71
CA PHE A 691 15.02 -43.10 -31.62
C PHE A 691 14.66 -43.92 -32.85
N LEU A 692 15.32 -43.60 -33.95
CA LEU A 692 15.37 -44.44 -35.12
C LEU A 692 16.38 -45.56 -34.90
N HIS A 693 15.87 -46.79 -35.01
CA HIS A 693 16.64 -48.01 -34.83
C HIS A 693 16.94 -48.73 -36.15
N THR A 694 16.34 -48.25 -37.25
CA THR A 694 16.41 -48.89 -38.57
C THR A 694 17.86 -48.95 -39.04
N THR A 695 18.27 -50.11 -39.57
CA THR A 695 19.61 -50.49 -40.08
C THR A 695 20.69 -50.93 -39.08
N ARG A 696 20.42 -50.99 -37.76
CA ARG A 696 21.45 -51.32 -36.74
C ARG A 696 21.07 -52.43 -35.75
N PHE A 697 20.23 -53.36 -36.21
CA PHE A 697 19.73 -54.48 -35.41
C PHE A 697 20.07 -55.79 -36.12
N ILE A 698 20.95 -56.60 -35.53
CA ILE A 698 21.45 -57.86 -36.10
C ILE A 698 21.39 -58.94 -35.01
N ASP A 699 20.86 -60.11 -35.33
CA ASP A 699 20.78 -61.28 -34.43
C ASP A 699 20.22 -61.00 -33.03
N GLY A 700 19.31 -60.04 -32.91
CA GLY A 700 18.70 -59.66 -31.63
C GLY A 700 19.47 -58.61 -30.83
N VAL A 701 20.64 -58.16 -31.30
CA VAL A 701 21.50 -57.16 -30.67
C VAL A 701 21.34 -55.81 -31.37
N TYR A 702 21.19 -54.74 -30.58
CA TYR A 702 21.11 -53.37 -31.10
C TYR A 702 22.46 -52.67 -30.96
N TYR A 703 22.99 -52.18 -32.09
CA TYR A 703 24.26 -51.47 -32.17
C TYR A 703 24.00 -49.95 -32.21
N ILE A 704 23.94 -49.33 -31.04
CA ILE A 704 23.68 -47.89 -30.90
C ILE A 704 24.96 -47.08 -31.21
N ASP A 705 24.88 -45.99 -31.99
CA ASP A 705 26.07 -45.14 -32.14
C ASP A 705 26.43 -44.46 -30.81
N ARG A 706 27.72 -44.21 -30.61
CA ARG A 706 28.23 -43.65 -29.36
C ARG A 706 27.67 -42.26 -29.04
N ALA A 707 27.25 -41.48 -30.04
CA ALA A 707 26.59 -40.19 -29.85
C ALA A 707 25.13 -40.35 -29.33
N SER A 708 24.35 -41.25 -29.93
CA SER A 708 23.01 -41.65 -29.48
C SER A 708 23.06 -42.32 -28.10
N ALA A 709 24.10 -43.12 -27.83
CA ALA A 709 24.36 -43.73 -26.52
C ALA A 709 24.56 -42.64 -25.46
N ALA A 710 25.44 -41.67 -25.72
CA ALA A 710 25.67 -40.53 -24.84
C ALA A 710 24.40 -39.69 -24.62
N LEU A 711 23.59 -39.51 -25.66
CA LEU A 711 22.32 -38.80 -25.57
C LEU A 711 21.32 -39.50 -24.64
N THR A 712 21.25 -40.83 -24.70
CA THR A 712 20.54 -41.65 -23.72
C THR A 712 21.41 -41.98 -22.49
N GLY A 713 22.40 -41.17 -22.13
CA GLY A 713 23.10 -41.28 -20.83
C GLY A 713 24.00 -42.51 -20.67
N ILE A 714 24.50 -43.08 -21.76
CA ILE A 714 25.50 -44.15 -21.76
C ILE A 714 26.81 -43.54 -22.29
N LEU A 715 27.77 -43.31 -21.41
CA LEU A 715 29.08 -42.80 -21.78
C LEU A 715 30.01 -43.95 -22.14
N THR A 716 30.46 -43.98 -23.39
CA THR A 716 31.31 -45.05 -23.91
C THR A 716 32.75 -44.60 -24.06
N TYR A 717 33.69 -45.38 -23.52
CA TYR A 717 35.13 -45.20 -23.68
C TYR A 717 35.74 -46.51 -24.18
N ARG A 718 36.44 -46.45 -25.31
CA ARG A 718 37.10 -47.61 -25.91
C ARG A 718 38.57 -47.59 -25.53
N TYR A 719 39.06 -48.67 -24.95
CA TYR A 719 40.47 -48.85 -24.60
C TYR A 719 40.91 -50.27 -24.97
N ASN A 720 41.87 -50.37 -25.89
CA ASN A 720 42.29 -51.64 -26.52
C ASN A 720 41.06 -52.41 -27.07
N ASP A 721 40.91 -53.69 -26.68
CA ASP A 721 39.85 -54.60 -27.12
C ASP A 721 38.60 -54.55 -26.22
N GLN A 722 38.47 -53.53 -25.36
CA GLN A 722 37.34 -53.39 -24.44
C GLN A 722 36.63 -52.04 -24.61
N VAL A 723 35.30 -52.06 -24.49
CA VAL A 723 34.45 -50.88 -24.39
C VAL A 723 33.90 -50.78 -22.97
N TYR A 724 34.19 -49.66 -22.32
CA TYR A 724 33.67 -49.27 -21.03
C TYR A 724 32.46 -48.37 -21.25
N ALA A 725 31.28 -48.82 -20.84
CA ALA A 725 30.03 -48.08 -20.94
C ALA A 725 29.50 -47.75 -19.54
N LEU A 726 29.56 -46.47 -19.17
CA LEU A 726 28.98 -45.98 -17.92
C LEU A 726 27.54 -45.51 -18.17
N ASP A 727 26.58 -46.22 -17.62
CA ASP A 727 25.18 -45.76 -17.56
C ASP A 727 25.03 -44.78 -16.39
N ILE A 728 24.85 -43.49 -16.71
CA ILE A 728 24.71 -42.43 -15.71
C ILE A 728 23.36 -42.45 -15.00
N LYS A 729 22.35 -43.15 -15.52
CA LYS A 729 21.05 -43.33 -14.86
C LYS A 729 21.16 -44.36 -13.75
N LEU A 730 21.80 -45.48 -14.05
CA LEU A 730 21.94 -46.61 -13.14
C LEU A 730 23.21 -46.52 -12.27
N TRP A 731 24.13 -45.59 -12.59
CA TRP A 731 25.46 -45.48 -12.00
C TRP A 731 26.23 -46.81 -12.07
N ARG A 732 26.13 -47.49 -13.22
CA ARG A 732 26.75 -48.80 -13.46
C ARG A 732 27.73 -48.74 -14.62
N LEU A 733 28.91 -49.31 -14.42
CA LEU A 733 29.91 -49.50 -15.46
C LEU A 733 29.76 -50.90 -16.05
N ILE A 734 29.54 -50.98 -17.35
CA ILE A 734 29.45 -52.22 -18.12
C ILE A 734 30.70 -52.31 -18.98
N VAL A 735 31.37 -53.46 -18.97
CA VAL A 735 32.56 -53.71 -19.77
C VAL A 735 32.24 -54.81 -20.76
N SER A 736 32.40 -54.52 -22.05
CA SER A 736 32.14 -55.48 -23.12
C SER A 736 33.32 -55.50 -24.10
N PRO A 737 33.67 -56.66 -24.67
CA PRO A 737 34.69 -56.73 -25.70
C PRO A 737 34.26 -55.97 -26.95
N VAL A 738 35.22 -55.32 -27.63
CA VAL A 738 34.98 -54.63 -28.90
C VAL A 738 34.57 -55.65 -29.97
N HIS A 739 33.40 -55.47 -30.58
CA HIS A 739 32.91 -56.33 -31.67
C HIS A 739 33.44 -55.89 -33.04
N ASP A 740 34.76 -55.74 -33.16
CA ASP A 740 35.44 -55.34 -34.41
C ASP A 740 35.66 -56.52 -35.37
N LEU A 741 35.16 -57.72 -35.03
CA LEU A 741 35.31 -58.94 -35.84
C LEU A 741 33.98 -59.29 -36.48
N ASP A 742 33.91 -59.09 -37.80
CA ASP A 742 32.85 -59.49 -38.75
C ASP A 742 31.51 -59.86 -38.10
N VAL A 743 30.67 -58.86 -37.85
CA VAL A 743 29.25 -59.09 -37.62
C VAL A 743 28.65 -59.50 -38.98
N PRO A 744 28.26 -60.78 -39.18
CA PRO A 744 27.71 -61.23 -40.45
C PRO A 744 26.48 -60.39 -40.77
N GLU A 745 26.34 -59.94 -42.04
CA GLU A 745 25.19 -59.16 -42.51
C GLU A 745 25.10 -57.68 -42.04
N TRP A 746 26.20 -57.06 -41.55
CA TRP A 746 26.19 -55.61 -41.27
C TRP A 746 25.92 -54.78 -42.54
N PRO A 747 24.87 -53.93 -42.57
CA PRO A 747 24.47 -53.21 -43.78
C PRO A 747 25.34 -51.98 -44.11
N GLY A 748 26.25 -51.59 -43.22
CA GLY A 748 27.08 -50.39 -43.33
C GLY A 748 28.58 -50.66 -43.53
N THR A 749 29.41 -49.63 -43.37
CA THR A 749 30.88 -49.77 -43.42
C THR A 749 31.46 -50.27 -42.09
N GLN A 750 32.67 -50.84 -42.12
CA GLN A 750 33.39 -51.23 -40.89
C GLN A 750 33.66 -50.02 -39.96
N ALA A 751 33.86 -48.82 -40.53
CA ALA A 751 34.00 -47.58 -39.76
C ALA A 751 32.70 -47.22 -39.01
N GLU A 752 31.53 -47.48 -39.62
CA GLU A 752 30.23 -47.31 -38.95
C GLU A 752 30.02 -48.33 -37.84
N LEU A 753 30.46 -49.58 -38.02
CA LEU A 753 30.41 -50.59 -36.96
C LEU A 753 31.30 -50.20 -35.78
N ALA A 754 32.53 -49.76 -36.03
CA ALA A 754 33.46 -49.28 -34.99
C ALA A 754 32.97 -48.03 -34.23
N ALA A 755 32.05 -47.27 -34.83
CA ALA A 755 31.38 -46.12 -34.22
C ALA A 755 30.19 -46.50 -33.31
N THR A 756 29.84 -47.79 -33.22
CA THR A 756 28.70 -48.29 -32.45
C THR A 756 29.11 -49.00 -31.16
N TYR A 757 28.13 -49.13 -30.26
CA TYR A 757 28.19 -49.88 -29.02
C TYR A 757 27.07 -50.93 -29.04
N ALA A 758 27.43 -52.20 -28.84
CA ALA A 758 26.48 -53.30 -28.79
C ALA A 758 25.75 -53.29 -27.44
N LEU A 759 24.43 -53.14 -27.46
CA LEU A 759 23.59 -53.33 -26.28
C LEU A 759 23.30 -54.83 -26.12
N VAL A 760 24.14 -55.48 -25.32
CA VAL A 760 23.96 -56.89 -24.91
C VAL A 760 23.46 -56.86 -23.47
N ASP A 761 22.36 -57.57 -23.20
CA ASP A 761 21.79 -57.70 -21.85
C ASP A 761 22.59 -58.67 -20.96
#